data_AF-A0AA42X2X5-F1
#
_entry.id   AF-A0AA42X2X5-F1
#
_cell.length_a   1.000
_cell.length_b   1.000
_cell.length_c   1.000
_cell.angle_alpha   90.00
_cell.angle_beta   90.00
_cell.angle_gamma   90.00
#
_symmetry.space_group_name_H-M   'P 1'
#
loop_
_entity.id
_entity.type
_entity.pdbx_description
1 polymer ?
#
loop_
_entity_poly.entity_id
_entity_poly.type
_entity_poly.pdbx_seq_one_letter_code
_entity_poly.pdbx_strand_id
1 'polypeptide(L)'
;MSRALAKFRSRAMFTFVGGALVINPAFAQDAAPATGPQPQSQSQPTQLDAVQVTGIRNSLSQAMDIKRDSAGVVDAISAEDIGKFPDTNLAESLQRITGISIERRDGEGAQVTARGFGPQFNMVTLNGRQMPGADAFGASGQVAIGGVDGGTRAFNFAQLAAEAINGIEVYKTSQAQVPSGGIGATINILTSRPLDHAGIVANAGAKLVSDQSQPFDNDLTPELSGIFSYSNPEKTFGVSLSASQQKRKGGSVQATENYWNVQPWTGSMPGNPTVVNAPAVGQLYARPNDLRYAFSEFERERVNGQAVLQFAPTDSLTLTVDYTYSTNEITENRGEQGMWLQNSNYTNVEFDTSGAVATPVYIREIAGTKDFGLEQQRSMQEYKLGSLGFNAVWNVSDRFKLSFDAHNSKNESRPNDPLTGGGSIFMSIAGTNNCTRGPHCGGSWVQELNFNNGLPVGTQVWYPSTADAVAGTNGVVNPGFQEGEVGTQVLRVNAQTQISEIKQARVDGEWNFDHGRFQFGVDTNKSTTHRIQAAEAYSTLGDWGVANVDRDTAAGLMDLLQPVSIVGLFDDYSANSWPAWRGNAGQLAQWASGEYGVGLGVNPQRAADNFVEEKTKAAYFQVELDGELGGMRTNTRLGVRYETTDVVSTSVIAVPESIEWQANNDFRIVLSDEQQPFTEKARYSYILPNLDFSIDLTEELKGRVSFGKSIARAPYGNLYAGPGAQQPFGSVLIDPSSRASGNSQNPSLKPLESDNLDLGLEWYFADASYVSLTYWNKSVSNFIGNTVVQESLYGLTDPTSGPDARAALDFLTSGACVAQVGPANAAACSANDTSLFTALALLRNNPAGLGAYNGTDAQVLATEAAYDLYGQANDPLYQFNVNRPINQNKSKLHGWELGGQYFFGDTGFGVLANYTVVKGDVGYNNGGDPGIDQFSLTGLSDTANAMLMYEKYGWSVRLAWNWRDQYLILANQGSSRNPYYVEPYEQWDLSVNYALDDHWSFSLEAINLTGEDVRWRSRTSQMIVKLADQSPRYMLGVRYK
;
A
#
# COMPACT_ATOMS: atom_id res chain seq x y z
N MET A 1 34.72 30.04 -53.00
CA MET A 1 33.37 29.77 -52.46
C MET A 1 32.98 28.33 -52.86
N SER A 2 33.51 27.21 -52.34
CA SER A 2 33.77 26.70 -50.97
C SER A 2 32.52 26.71 -50.08
N ARG A 3 31.69 25.65 -50.08
CA ARG A 3 31.77 24.36 -49.35
C ARG A 3 31.90 24.50 -47.82
N ALA A 4 30.87 24.06 -47.08
CA ALA A 4 30.87 22.82 -46.27
C ALA A 4 29.94 22.95 -45.05
N LEU A 5 28.99 22.01 -44.91
CA LEU A 5 28.37 21.64 -43.64
C LEU A 5 28.39 20.10 -43.56
N ALA A 6 28.87 19.60 -42.42
CA ALA A 6 29.34 18.25 -42.24
C ALA A 6 28.30 17.36 -41.50
N LYS A 7 28.07 16.20 -42.11
CA LYS A 7 27.96 14.83 -41.56
C LYS A 7 27.58 14.65 -40.07
N PHE A 8 26.46 13.96 -39.84
CA PHE A 8 26.41 12.82 -38.91
C PHE A 8 26.01 11.56 -39.68
N ARG A 9 26.85 10.52 -39.59
CA ARG A 9 26.68 9.24 -40.30
C ARG A 9 25.89 8.27 -39.42
N SER A 10 24.74 7.84 -39.92
CA SER A 10 24.04 6.62 -39.51
C SER A 10 24.72 5.40 -40.16
N ARG A 11 25.09 4.40 -39.34
CA ARG A 11 25.32 3.01 -39.75
C ARG A 11 25.08 2.07 -38.57
N ALA A 12 23.94 1.38 -38.60
CA ALA A 12 23.81 0.02 -38.10
C ALA A 12 22.73 -0.69 -38.94
N MET A 13 23.19 -1.34 -40.01
CA MET A 13 22.41 -2.29 -40.80
C MET A 13 22.28 -3.57 -39.99
N PHE A 14 21.07 -3.94 -39.59
CA PHE A 14 20.76 -5.31 -39.18
C PHE A 14 20.18 -6.05 -40.39
N THR A 15 21.01 -6.91 -40.98
CA THR A 15 20.62 -7.85 -42.02
C THR A 15 19.84 -9.00 -41.38
N PHE A 16 18.54 -9.08 -41.62
CA PHE A 16 17.76 -10.29 -41.38
C PHE A 16 18.14 -11.34 -42.44
N VAL A 17 18.71 -12.45 -42.02
CA VAL A 17 18.79 -13.67 -42.84
C VAL A 17 17.56 -14.50 -42.52
N GLY A 18 16.57 -14.45 -43.42
CA GLY A 18 15.38 -15.29 -43.38
C GLY A 18 15.70 -16.70 -43.86
N GLY A 19 15.55 -17.68 -42.97
CA GLY A 19 15.44 -19.09 -43.34
C GLY A 19 13.96 -19.47 -43.38
N ALA A 20 13.35 -19.45 -44.56
CA ALA A 20 12.00 -19.97 -44.79
C ALA A 20 12.09 -21.49 -45.04
N LEU A 21 11.50 -22.28 -44.15
CA LEU A 21 11.21 -23.70 -44.37
C LEU A 21 9.89 -23.78 -45.14
N VAL A 22 9.98 -23.92 -46.46
CA VAL A 22 8.84 -24.18 -47.35
C VAL A 22 8.59 -25.69 -47.34
N ILE A 23 7.51 -26.13 -46.70
CA ILE A 23 6.97 -27.48 -46.89
C ILE A 23 5.87 -27.39 -47.94
N ASN A 24 6.08 -28.08 -49.06
CA ASN A 24 5.20 -28.10 -50.23
C ASN A 24 4.31 -29.36 -50.14
N PRO A 25 2.98 -29.27 -50.04
CA PRO A 25 2.11 -30.42 -50.28
C PRO A 25 1.82 -30.52 -51.78
N ALA A 26 2.13 -31.67 -52.36
CA ALA A 26 1.77 -32.01 -53.73
C ALA A 26 0.26 -32.19 -53.87
N PHE A 27 -0.31 -31.63 -54.95
CA PHE A 27 -1.68 -31.88 -55.38
C PHE A 27 -1.83 -33.26 -56.03
N ALA A 28 -2.92 -33.97 -55.72
CA ALA A 28 -3.44 -35.06 -56.54
C ALA A 28 -4.98 -35.08 -56.54
N GLN A 29 -5.52 -34.75 -57.71
CA GLN A 29 -6.71 -35.24 -58.42
C GLN A 29 -8.11 -35.35 -57.79
N ASP A 30 -9.06 -34.87 -58.60
CA ASP A 30 -10.51 -34.76 -58.43
C ASP A 30 -11.27 -36.05 -58.09
N ALA A 31 -12.32 -35.89 -57.28
CA ALA A 31 -13.57 -36.64 -57.38
C ALA A 31 -14.76 -35.70 -57.12
N ALA A 32 -15.79 -35.80 -57.97
CA ALA A 32 -17.01 -34.98 -58.01
C ALA A 32 -18.02 -35.32 -56.87
N PRO A 33 -19.05 -34.48 -56.63
CA PRO A 33 -19.63 -34.25 -55.31
C PRO A 33 -20.76 -35.19 -54.90
N ALA A 34 -20.83 -35.52 -53.61
CA ALA A 34 -22.03 -36.07 -52.96
C ALA A 34 -22.61 -35.02 -52.01
N THR A 35 -23.89 -34.69 -52.22
CA THR A 35 -24.71 -33.80 -51.40
C THR A 35 -25.08 -34.46 -50.06
N GLY A 36 -24.72 -33.82 -48.94
CA GLY A 36 -25.07 -34.19 -47.56
C GLY A 36 -24.90 -32.98 -46.62
N PRO A 37 -25.60 -32.93 -45.48
CA PRO A 37 -26.19 -31.72 -44.90
C PRO A 37 -25.19 -30.70 -44.31
N GLN A 38 -25.59 -29.43 -44.33
CA GLN A 38 -24.81 -28.25 -43.92
C GLN A 38 -24.18 -28.38 -42.52
N PRO A 39 -22.92 -27.94 -42.32
CA PRO A 39 -22.36 -27.76 -40.98
C PRO A 39 -23.05 -26.59 -40.26
N GLN A 40 -23.52 -26.87 -39.04
CA GLN A 40 -23.90 -25.85 -38.07
C GLN A 40 -22.69 -24.94 -37.80
N SER A 41 -22.93 -23.64 -37.81
CA SER A 41 -21.94 -22.59 -37.51
C SER A 41 -21.30 -22.80 -36.14
N GLN A 42 -19.99 -23.02 -36.13
CA GLN A 42 -19.18 -23.15 -34.92
C GLN A 42 -18.98 -21.77 -34.28
N SER A 43 -19.24 -21.69 -32.97
CA SER A 43 -19.05 -20.51 -32.14
C SER A 43 -17.56 -20.17 -32.02
N GLN A 44 -17.21 -18.93 -32.39
CA GLN A 44 -15.92 -18.33 -32.01
C GLN A 44 -15.87 -18.18 -30.48
N PRO A 45 -14.68 -18.24 -29.84
CA PRO A 45 -14.56 -17.98 -28.40
C PRO A 45 -15.04 -16.57 -28.09
N THR A 46 -16.05 -16.48 -27.23
CA THR A 46 -16.69 -15.23 -26.82
C THR A 46 -15.69 -14.44 -25.96
N GLN A 47 -15.11 -13.36 -26.50
CA GLN A 47 -14.48 -12.33 -25.67
C GLN A 47 -15.59 -11.41 -25.12
N LEU A 48 -15.29 -10.60 -24.11
CA LEU A 48 -16.21 -9.53 -23.70
C LEU A 48 -16.32 -8.53 -24.86
N ASP A 49 -17.23 -8.81 -25.80
CA ASP A 49 -17.58 -7.87 -26.86
C ASP A 49 -18.19 -6.64 -26.20
N ALA A 50 -17.77 -5.45 -26.66
CA ALA A 50 -18.15 -4.17 -26.06
C ALA A 50 -19.57 -3.70 -26.43
N VAL A 51 -20.48 -4.66 -26.48
CA VAL A 51 -21.91 -4.46 -26.66
C VAL A 51 -22.53 -4.05 -25.33
N GLN A 52 -23.35 -3.00 -25.35
CA GLN A 52 -24.09 -2.52 -24.19
C GLN A 52 -25.08 -3.58 -23.71
N VAL A 53 -24.71 -4.33 -22.67
CA VAL A 53 -25.60 -5.30 -22.02
C VAL A 53 -26.54 -4.56 -21.07
N THR A 54 -27.82 -4.91 -21.10
CA THR A 54 -28.82 -4.40 -20.14
C THR A 54 -29.36 -5.55 -19.29
N GLY A 55 -29.35 -5.36 -17.98
CA GLY A 55 -29.88 -6.26 -16.97
C GLY A 55 -28.84 -7.17 -16.31
N ILE A 56 -29.03 -7.42 -15.00
CA ILE A 56 -28.17 -8.30 -14.17
C ILE A 56 -28.03 -9.67 -14.84
N ARG A 57 -29.14 -10.26 -15.27
CA ARG A 57 -29.15 -11.63 -15.78
C ARG A 57 -28.30 -11.79 -17.05
N ASN A 58 -28.42 -10.86 -17.99
CA ASN A 58 -27.65 -10.89 -19.23
C ASN A 58 -26.15 -10.68 -18.96
N SER A 59 -25.83 -9.76 -18.04
CA SER A 59 -24.45 -9.48 -17.66
C SER A 59 -23.76 -10.70 -17.03
N LEU A 60 -24.47 -11.38 -16.12
CA LEU A 60 -24.00 -12.62 -15.51
C LEU A 60 -23.95 -13.80 -16.50
N SER A 61 -24.81 -13.81 -17.52
CA SER A 61 -24.73 -14.79 -18.62
C SER A 61 -23.47 -14.58 -19.45
N GLN A 62 -23.17 -13.34 -19.85
CA GLN A 62 -21.97 -13.05 -20.65
C GLN A 62 -20.69 -13.39 -19.89
N ALA A 63 -20.62 -13.05 -18.59
CA ALA A 63 -19.50 -13.42 -17.74
C ALA A 63 -19.35 -14.96 -17.61
N MET A 64 -20.47 -15.68 -17.49
CA MET A 64 -20.51 -17.14 -17.45
C MET A 64 -20.04 -17.76 -18.77
N ASP A 65 -20.45 -17.21 -19.92
CA ASP A 65 -20.06 -17.71 -21.24
C ASP A 65 -18.55 -17.54 -21.48
N ILE A 66 -17.96 -16.41 -21.07
CA ILE A 66 -16.50 -16.19 -21.12
C ILE A 66 -15.77 -17.24 -20.28
N LYS A 67 -16.27 -17.51 -19.07
CA LYS A 67 -15.72 -18.55 -18.19
C LYS A 67 -15.83 -19.94 -18.85
N ARG A 68 -16.96 -20.26 -19.46
CA ARG A 68 -17.24 -21.57 -20.10
C ARG A 68 -16.42 -21.79 -21.37
N ASP A 69 -16.20 -20.75 -22.16
CA ASP A 69 -15.56 -20.83 -23.47
C ASP A 69 -14.03 -20.70 -23.40
N SER A 70 -13.49 -20.05 -22.36
CA SER A 70 -12.05 -19.99 -22.14
C SER A 70 -11.46 -21.40 -22.00
N ALA A 71 -10.21 -21.62 -22.41
CA ALA A 71 -9.48 -22.86 -22.16
C ALA A 71 -8.99 -22.96 -20.69
N GLY A 72 -8.45 -21.85 -20.18
CA GLY A 72 -7.91 -21.71 -18.82
C GLY A 72 -8.88 -21.03 -17.86
N VAL A 73 -8.44 -20.83 -16.61
CA VAL A 73 -9.28 -20.21 -15.58
C VAL A 73 -9.32 -18.69 -15.77
N VAL A 74 -10.48 -18.22 -16.22
CA VAL A 74 -10.81 -16.81 -16.43
C VAL A 74 -12.14 -16.51 -15.77
N ASP A 75 -12.19 -15.38 -15.08
CA ASP A 75 -13.43 -14.80 -14.58
C ASP A 75 -13.61 -13.41 -15.20
N ALA A 76 -14.85 -12.97 -15.32
CA ALA A 76 -15.18 -11.71 -15.98
C ALA A 76 -16.31 -10.96 -15.26
N ILE A 77 -16.33 -9.64 -15.42
CA ILE A 77 -17.40 -8.73 -14.96
C ILE A 77 -17.76 -7.83 -16.14
N SER A 78 -19.04 -7.66 -16.45
CA SER A 78 -19.50 -6.83 -17.57
C SER A 78 -19.69 -5.35 -17.17
N ALA A 79 -20.01 -4.47 -18.13
CA ALA A 79 -20.26 -3.04 -17.91
C ALA A 79 -21.50 -2.79 -17.05
N GLU A 80 -22.56 -3.58 -17.28
CA GLU A 80 -23.80 -3.45 -16.53
C GLU A 80 -23.49 -3.74 -15.06
N ASP A 81 -22.86 -4.91 -14.80
CA ASP A 81 -21.83 -5.27 -13.79
C ASP A 81 -21.16 -4.20 -12.93
N ILE A 82 -20.80 -3.06 -13.51
CA ILE A 82 -19.86 -2.09 -12.91
C ILE A 82 -20.54 -0.72 -12.82
N GLY A 83 -21.25 -0.30 -13.87
CA GLY A 83 -21.78 1.05 -14.04
C GLY A 83 -23.18 1.30 -13.47
N LYS A 84 -23.94 0.28 -13.06
CA LYS A 84 -25.23 0.39 -12.32
C LYS A 84 -25.12 -0.08 -10.86
N PHE A 85 -23.92 -0.21 -10.35
CA PHE A 85 -23.63 -0.92 -9.10
C PHE A 85 -23.27 0.04 -7.96
N PRO A 86 -23.44 -0.40 -6.69
CA PRO A 86 -23.00 0.33 -5.51
C PRO A 86 -21.47 0.25 -5.34
N ASP A 87 -20.73 0.27 -6.44
CA ASP A 87 -19.28 0.16 -6.41
C ASP A 87 -18.71 1.57 -6.53
N THR A 88 -18.12 2.07 -5.45
CA THR A 88 -17.48 3.40 -5.41
C THR A 88 -16.34 3.54 -6.43
N ASN A 89 -15.76 2.40 -6.84
CA ASN A 89 -14.74 2.27 -7.87
C ASN A 89 -14.64 0.81 -8.39
N LEU A 90 -13.77 0.61 -9.39
CA LEU A 90 -13.55 -0.68 -10.06
C LEU A 90 -13.04 -1.81 -9.14
N ALA A 91 -12.37 -1.50 -8.04
CA ALA A 91 -11.79 -2.52 -7.17
C ALA A 91 -12.88 -3.26 -6.38
N GLU A 92 -13.92 -2.55 -5.93
CA GLU A 92 -15.05 -3.14 -5.22
C GLU A 92 -15.75 -4.19 -6.10
N SER A 93 -15.89 -3.91 -7.40
CA SER A 93 -16.48 -4.85 -8.35
C SER A 93 -15.75 -6.19 -8.38
N LEU A 94 -14.42 -6.16 -8.28
CA LEU A 94 -13.55 -7.34 -8.37
C LEU A 94 -13.71 -8.31 -7.20
N GLN A 95 -14.27 -7.90 -6.05
CA GLN A 95 -14.56 -8.81 -4.93
C GLN A 95 -15.59 -9.88 -5.28
N ARG A 96 -16.36 -9.68 -6.36
CA ARG A 96 -17.31 -10.67 -6.89
C ARG A 96 -16.66 -11.84 -7.62
N ILE A 97 -15.33 -11.87 -7.71
CA ILE A 97 -14.58 -12.96 -8.32
C ILE A 97 -13.94 -13.81 -7.21
N THR A 98 -14.05 -15.14 -7.32
CA THR A 98 -13.36 -16.06 -6.40
C THR A 98 -11.85 -15.82 -6.40
N GLY A 99 -11.17 -16.02 -5.28
CA GLY A 99 -9.72 -15.82 -5.21
C GLY A 99 -9.27 -14.36 -5.24
N ILE A 100 -10.18 -13.39 -5.28
CA ILE A 100 -9.85 -11.96 -5.27
C ILE A 100 -10.25 -11.34 -3.93
N SER A 101 -9.37 -10.50 -3.39
CA SER A 101 -9.64 -9.63 -2.25
C SER A 101 -9.08 -8.24 -2.54
N ILE A 102 -9.52 -7.24 -1.78
CA ILE A 102 -9.06 -5.86 -1.95
C ILE A 102 -8.44 -5.31 -0.69
N GLU A 103 -7.63 -4.30 -0.88
CA GLU A 103 -7.12 -3.44 0.18
C GLU A 103 -7.79 -2.07 0.05
N ARG A 104 -8.35 -1.59 1.16
CA ARG A 104 -9.10 -0.33 1.20
C ARG A 104 -8.25 0.79 1.75
N ARG A 105 -8.47 1.99 1.22
CA ARG A 105 -8.01 3.27 1.74
C ARG A 105 -9.24 4.14 1.93
N ASP A 106 -9.41 4.71 3.12
CA ASP A 106 -10.51 5.64 3.45
C ASP A 106 -11.91 5.08 3.14
N GLY A 107 -12.13 3.81 3.49
CA GLY A 107 -13.39 3.10 3.27
C GLY A 107 -13.70 2.79 1.80
N GLU A 108 -12.70 2.79 0.90
CA GLU A 108 -12.85 2.41 -0.51
C GLU A 108 -11.71 1.52 -1.00
N GLY A 109 -12.03 0.54 -1.85
CA GLY A 109 -11.05 -0.31 -2.51
C GLY A 109 -10.04 0.48 -3.33
N ALA A 110 -8.74 0.31 -3.06
CA ALA A 110 -7.68 0.98 -3.81
C ALA A 110 -6.83 -0.02 -4.61
N GLN A 111 -6.64 -1.23 -4.09
CA GLN A 111 -5.72 -2.22 -4.64
C GLN A 111 -6.27 -3.65 -4.51
N VAL A 112 -5.74 -4.57 -5.32
CA VAL A 112 -6.28 -5.93 -5.47
C VAL A 112 -5.23 -6.98 -5.13
N THR A 113 -5.60 -7.93 -4.28
CA THR A 113 -4.85 -9.14 -3.95
C THR A 113 -5.51 -10.34 -4.63
N ALA A 114 -4.72 -11.24 -5.23
CA ALA A 114 -5.23 -12.45 -5.88
C ALA A 114 -4.53 -13.69 -5.35
N ARG A 115 -5.32 -14.70 -4.93
CA ARG A 115 -4.83 -15.98 -4.38
C ARG A 115 -3.79 -15.81 -3.27
N GLY A 116 -3.97 -14.77 -2.45
CA GLY A 116 -3.09 -14.40 -1.36
C GLY A 116 -1.81 -13.64 -1.76
N PHE A 117 -1.57 -13.40 -3.05
CA PHE A 117 -0.49 -12.53 -3.49
C PHE A 117 -0.92 -11.06 -3.45
N GLY A 118 -0.25 -10.29 -2.58
CA GLY A 118 -0.51 -8.86 -2.40
C GLY A 118 -0.40 -8.01 -3.68
N PRO A 119 -0.85 -6.75 -3.65
CA PRO A 119 -1.11 -5.97 -4.85
C PRO A 119 0.06 -5.78 -5.83
N GLN A 120 1.30 -5.68 -5.33
CA GLN A 120 2.48 -5.56 -6.18
C GLN A 120 2.76 -6.77 -7.10
N PHE A 121 2.11 -7.91 -6.84
CA PHE A 121 2.33 -9.17 -7.55
C PHE A 121 1.20 -9.51 -8.54
N ASN A 122 0.25 -8.59 -8.70
CA ASN A 122 -0.83 -8.65 -9.67
C ASN A 122 -0.57 -7.65 -10.80
N MET A 123 -0.92 -8.02 -12.03
CA MET A 123 -0.71 -7.16 -13.20
C MET A 123 -2.02 -6.50 -13.59
N VAL A 124 -2.02 -5.19 -13.82
CA VAL A 124 -3.19 -4.47 -14.34
C VAL A 124 -2.91 -3.99 -15.77
N THR A 125 -3.83 -4.30 -16.67
CA THR A 125 -3.80 -3.84 -18.06
C THR A 125 -5.09 -3.08 -18.41
N LEU A 126 -4.98 -2.12 -19.33
CA LEU A 126 -6.11 -1.43 -19.95
C LEU A 126 -6.11 -1.78 -21.44
N ASN A 127 -7.13 -2.49 -21.92
CA ASN A 127 -7.19 -3.02 -23.29
C ASN A 127 -5.94 -3.86 -23.66
N GLY A 128 -5.44 -4.67 -22.72
CA GLY A 128 -4.23 -5.49 -22.88
C GLY A 128 -2.90 -4.74 -22.76
N ARG A 129 -2.91 -3.43 -22.51
CA ARG A 129 -1.71 -2.59 -22.32
C ARG A 129 -1.40 -2.41 -20.85
N GLN A 130 -0.14 -2.61 -20.46
CA GLN A 130 0.27 -2.51 -19.05
C GLN A 130 0.10 -1.09 -18.50
N MET A 131 -0.47 -0.98 -17.29
CA MET A 131 -0.68 0.27 -16.58
C MET A 131 0.36 0.48 -15.46
N PRO A 132 1.00 1.66 -15.36
CA PRO A 132 1.95 1.95 -14.29
C PRO A 132 1.27 2.33 -12.98
N GLY A 133 1.80 1.85 -11.86
CA GLY A 133 1.47 2.31 -10.51
C GLY A 133 2.32 3.50 -10.05
N ALA A 134 1.73 4.40 -9.26
CA ALA A 134 2.42 5.45 -8.52
C ALA A 134 1.62 5.80 -7.26
N ASP A 135 2.25 5.71 -6.09
CA ASP A 135 1.61 6.03 -4.81
C ASP A 135 2.66 6.60 -3.86
N ALA A 136 2.51 7.88 -3.49
CA ALA A 136 3.48 8.61 -2.68
C ALA A 136 2.78 9.57 -1.70
N PHE A 137 1.54 9.25 -1.29
CA PHE A 137 0.78 10.04 -0.33
C PHE A 137 1.46 10.09 1.04
N GLY A 138 1.42 11.25 1.69
CA GLY A 138 1.96 11.45 3.03
C GLY A 138 3.48 11.65 3.07
N ALA A 139 4.08 11.38 4.23
CA ALA A 139 5.52 11.48 4.42
C ALA A 139 6.22 10.12 4.30
N SER A 140 7.50 10.15 3.86
CA SER A 140 8.34 8.96 3.77
C SER A 140 8.43 8.22 5.10
N GLY A 141 8.32 6.88 5.08
CA GLY A 141 8.53 6.06 6.27
C GLY A 141 7.39 6.08 7.30
N GLN A 142 6.30 6.81 7.04
CA GLN A 142 5.07 6.61 7.80
C GLN A 142 4.49 5.24 7.46
N VAL A 143 4.04 4.49 8.47
CA VAL A 143 3.33 3.23 8.24
C VAL A 143 2.02 3.57 7.54
N ALA A 144 1.97 3.34 6.22
CA ALA A 144 0.78 3.53 5.44
C ALA A 144 -0.33 2.62 6.00
N ILE A 145 -1.32 3.23 6.63
CA ILE A 145 -2.59 2.57 6.87
C ILE A 145 -3.13 2.18 5.48
N GLY A 146 -3.18 0.89 5.17
CA GLY A 146 -3.54 0.42 3.83
C GLY A 146 -2.37 0.21 2.87
N GLY A 147 -1.14 0.10 3.38
CA GLY A 147 -0.16 -0.86 2.83
C GLY A 147 0.87 -0.38 1.82
N VAL A 148 0.97 0.91 1.46
CA VAL A 148 1.95 1.32 0.44
C VAL A 148 2.62 2.68 0.70
N ASP A 149 3.91 2.65 1.02
CA ASP A 149 4.83 3.79 0.86
C ASP A 149 5.31 3.86 -0.61
N GLY A 150 5.94 4.98 -0.99
CA GLY A 150 6.55 5.18 -2.30
C GLY A 150 7.40 4.01 -2.78
N GLY A 151 7.45 3.81 -4.09
CA GLY A 151 8.21 2.73 -4.72
C GLY A 151 7.40 1.45 -5.00
N THR A 152 6.07 1.55 -5.03
CA THR A 152 5.20 0.44 -5.44
C THR A 152 5.10 0.26 -6.95
N ARG A 153 4.73 -0.96 -7.35
CA ARG A 153 4.27 -1.30 -8.71
C ARG A 153 2.75 -1.37 -8.82
N ALA A 154 2.05 -1.49 -7.70
CA ALA A 154 0.62 -1.72 -7.66
C ALA A 154 -0.13 -0.55 -8.31
N PHE A 155 -1.10 -0.88 -9.16
CA PHE A 155 -1.99 0.10 -9.74
C PHE A 155 -3.08 0.47 -8.72
N ASN A 156 -3.31 1.78 -8.53
CA ASN A 156 -4.35 2.27 -7.65
C ASN A 156 -5.66 2.46 -8.44
N PHE A 157 -6.63 1.59 -8.21
CA PHE A 157 -7.93 1.59 -8.88
C PHE A 157 -8.80 2.79 -8.53
N ALA A 158 -8.51 3.50 -7.43
CA ALA A 158 -9.22 4.73 -7.08
C ALA A 158 -9.03 5.83 -8.13
N GLN A 159 -8.00 5.75 -8.98
CA GLN A 159 -7.76 6.70 -10.06
C GLN A 159 -8.77 6.55 -11.22
N LEU A 160 -9.28 5.34 -11.46
CA LEU A 160 -10.20 5.07 -12.57
C LEU A 160 -11.66 5.05 -12.08
N ALA A 161 -12.51 5.76 -12.81
CA ALA A 161 -13.94 5.79 -12.61
C ALA A 161 -14.62 4.63 -13.38
N ALA A 162 -15.72 4.14 -12.84
CA ALA A 162 -16.43 2.97 -13.33
C ALA A 162 -17.18 3.22 -14.64
N GLU A 163 -17.54 4.48 -14.94
CA GLU A 163 -18.49 4.82 -16.00
C GLU A 163 -17.95 4.61 -17.41
N ALA A 164 -16.63 4.74 -17.62
CA ALA A 164 -16.00 4.56 -18.93
C ALA A 164 -15.64 3.09 -19.23
N ILE A 165 -15.85 2.19 -18.27
CA ILE A 165 -15.40 0.80 -18.33
C ILE A 165 -16.52 -0.11 -18.80
N ASN A 166 -16.21 -0.96 -19.76
CA ASN A 166 -17.14 -1.92 -20.35
C ASN A 166 -17.02 -3.32 -19.75
N GLY A 167 -15.92 -3.64 -19.09
CA GLY A 167 -15.77 -4.92 -18.42
C GLY A 167 -14.40 -5.11 -17.83
N ILE A 168 -14.26 -6.16 -17.03
CA ILE A 168 -13.00 -6.57 -16.44
C ILE A 168 -12.84 -8.07 -16.63
N GLU A 169 -11.66 -8.50 -17.09
CA GLU A 169 -11.28 -9.90 -17.18
C GLU A 169 -10.16 -10.19 -16.19
N VAL A 170 -10.28 -11.29 -15.45
CA VAL A 170 -9.28 -11.74 -14.47
C VAL A 170 -8.74 -13.09 -14.89
N TYR A 171 -7.49 -13.07 -15.36
CA TYR A 171 -6.73 -14.25 -15.75
C TYR A 171 -5.98 -14.81 -14.54
N LYS A 172 -6.39 -15.99 -14.07
CA LYS A 172 -5.74 -16.69 -12.95
C LYS A 172 -4.68 -17.70 -13.40
N THR A 173 -4.76 -18.14 -14.66
CA THR A 173 -3.74 -18.99 -15.31
C THR A 173 -2.92 -18.17 -16.30
N SER A 174 -1.64 -18.55 -16.44
CA SER A 174 -0.69 -17.86 -17.33
C SER A 174 -0.99 -18.14 -18.80
N GLN A 175 -0.92 -17.12 -19.65
CA GLN A 175 -1.02 -17.25 -21.10
C GLN A 175 0.21 -16.65 -21.80
N ALA A 176 0.59 -17.17 -22.97
CA ALA A 176 1.82 -16.73 -23.63
C ALA A 176 1.70 -15.34 -24.28
N GLN A 177 0.48 -15.02 -24.74
CA GLN A 177 0.12 -13.75 -25.38
C GLN A 177 -0.09 -12.56 -24.42
N VAL A 178 -0.19 -12.84 -23.11
CA VAL A 178 -0.43 -11.85 -22.06
C VAL A 178 0.92 -11.43 -21.46
N PRO A 179 1.15 -10.13 -21.17
CA PRO A 179 2.36 -9.69 -20.50
C PRO A 179 2.60 -10.42 -19.16
N SER A 180 3.86 -10.77 -18.88
CA SER A 180 4.25 -11.40 -17.62
C SER A 180 4.30 -10.40 -16.46
N GLY A 181 4.17 -10.89 -15.23
CA GLY A 181 4.32 -10.10 -14.00
C GLY A 181 3.16 -10.24 -13.02
N GLY A 182 2.03 -10.82 -13.45
CA GLY A 182 0.91 -11.19 -12.58
C GLY A 182 1.02 -12.65 -12.14
N ILE A 183 1.72 -12.91 -11.02
CA ILE A 183 1.85 -14.28 -10.47
C ILE A 183 0.59 -14.72 -9.72
N GLY A 184 -0.12 -13.76 -9.12
CA GLY A 184 -1.45 -13.95 -8.52
C GLY A 184 -2.52 -13.98 -9.60
N ALA A 185 -2.73 -12.84 -10.27
CA ALA A 185 -3.58 -12.72 -11.46
C ALA A 185 -3.13 -11.57 -12.38
N THR A 186 -3.62 -11.61 -13.62
CA THR A 186 -3.63 -10.46 -14.53
C THR A 186 -5.07 -9.95 -14.68
N ILE A 187 -5.28 -8.67 -14.40
CA ILE A 187 -6.58 -7.98 -14.41
C ILE A 187 -6.59 -7.04 -15.61
N ASN A 188 -7.45 -7.31 -16.59
CA ASN A 188 -7.57 -6.54 -17.81
C ASN A 188 -8.86 -5.73 -17.80
N ILE A 189 -8.73 -4.42 -17.82
CA ILE A 189 -9.85 -3.46 -17.87
C ILE A 189 -10.15 -3.19 -19.35
N LEU A 190 -11.41 -3.38 -19.74
CA LEU A 190 -11.89 -3.17 -21.10
C LEU A 190 -12.69 -1.87 -21.19
N THR A 191 -12.43 -1.10 -22.23
CA THR A 191 -13.12 0.18 -22.47
C THR A 191 -14.10 0.04 -23.62
N SER A 192 -15.18 0.83 -23.60
CA SER A 192 -16.15 0.84 -24.70
C SER A 192 -15.51 1.31 -26.02
N ARG A 193 -15.94 0.76 -27.16
CA ARG A 193 -15.48 1.22 -28.48
C ARG A 193 -16.65 1.72 -29.33
N PRO A 194 -16.46 2.79 -30.13
CA PRO A 194 -17.57 3.38 -30.87
C PRO A 194 -18.13 2.49 -31.99
N LEU A 195 -17.33 1.62 -32.61
CA LEU A 195 -17.80 0.75 -33.70
C LEU A 195 -18.64 -0.46 -33.24
N ASP A 196 -18.75 -0.69 -31.94
CA ASP A 196 -19.53 -1.83 -31.41
C ASP A 196 -21.04 -1.61 -31.61
N HIS A 197 -21.49 -0.35 -31.66
CA HIS A 197 -22.86 0.05 -31.96
C HIS A 197 -22.95 0.85 -33.26
N ALA A 198 -24.17 1.13 -33.72
CA ALA A 198 -24.45 2.03 -34.84
C ALA A 198 -25.23 3.25 -34.33
N GLY A 199 -24.90 4.44 -34.85
CA GLY A 199 -25.60 5.68 -34.49
C GLY A 199 -25.06 6.32 -33.22
N ILE A 200 -25.94 6.97 -32.45
CA ILE A 200 -25.57 7.75 -31.26
C ILE A 200 -25.95 6.98 -30.00
N VAL A 201 -25.01 6.87 -29.07
CA VAL A 201 -25.24 6.47 -27.68
C VAL A 201 -24.84 7.64 -26.79
N ALA A 202 -25.78 8.16 -26.02
CA ALA A 202 -25.51 9.20 -25.04
C ALA A 202 -26.01 8.74 -23.66
N ASN A 203 -25.35 9.17 -22.59
CA ASN A 203 -25.90 9.11 -21.26
C ASN A 203 -25.33 10.23 -20.40
N ALA A 204 -26.09 10.62 -19.39
CA ALA A 204 -25.66 11.55 -18.35
C ALA A 204 -26.19 11.09 -17.00
N GLY A 205 -25.37 11.17 -15.97
CA GLY A 205 -25.70 10.80 -14.60
C GLY A 205 -25.30 11.87 -13.61
N ALA A 206 -26.07 11.97 -12.54
CA ALA A 206 -25.72 12.74 -11.36
C ALA A 206 -25.99 11.90 -10.11
N LYS A 207 -25.07 11.92 -9.15
CA LYS A 207 -25.26 11.35 -7.81
C LYS A 207 -25.00 12.38 -6.73
N LEU A 208 -25.68 12.21 -5.61
CA LEU A 208 -25.45 12.93 -4.36
C LEU A 208 -24.99 11.92 -3.32
N VAL A 209 -23.83 12.16 -2.71
CA VAL A 209 -23.17 11.26 -1.76
C VAL A 209 -23.23 11.88 -0.37
N SER A 210 -23.68 11.10 0.59
CA SER A 210 -23.63 11.39 2.03
C SER A 210 -22.72 10.37 2.69
N ASP A 211 -21.55 10.82 3.14
CA ASP A 211 -20.58 9.98 3.83
C ASP A 211 -20.64 10.28 5.32
N GLN A 212 -21.13 9.33 6.12
CA GLN A 212 -21.31 9.52 7.57
C GLN A 212 -19.99 9.40 8.35
N SER A 213 -18.89 9.03 7.69
CA SER A 213 -17.57 8.95 8.34
C SER A 213 -16.94 10.32 8.66
N GLN A 214 -17.60 11.41 8.28
CA GLN A 214 -17.17 12.78 8.59
C GLN A 214 -17.27 13.04 10.10
N PRO A 215 -16.17 13.25 10.84
CA PRO A 215 -16.21 13.31 12.30
C PRO A 215 -16.85 14.59 12.87
N PHE A 216 -16.91 15.67 12.07
CA PHE A 216 -17.37 16.99 12.55
C PHE A 216 -18.42 17.65 11.65
N ASP A 217 -18.58 17.18 10.43
CA ASP A 217 -19.46 17.74 9.41
C ASP A 217 -20.37 16.64 8.86
N ASN A 218 -21.36 17.00 8.04
CA ASN A 218 -22.20 16.03 7.33
C ASN A 218 -22.53 16.56 5.93
N ASP A 219 -21.47 16.93 5.20
CA ASP A 219 -21.59 17.52 3.88
C ASP A 219 -22.08 16.50 2.86
N LEU A 220 -22.94 16.97 1.95
CA LEU A 220 -23.35 16.23 0.77
C LEU A 220 -22.45 16.61 -0.40
N THR A 221 -21.96 15.61 -1.13
CA THR A 221 -21.02 15.82 -2.23
C THR A 221 -21.54 15.30 -3.57
N PRO A 222 -21.34 16.04 -4.68
CA PRO A 222 -21.87 15.65 -5.98
C PRO A 222 -20.91 14.75 -6.77
N GLU A 223 -21.50 13.93 -7.63
CA GLU A 223 -20.82 13.20 -8.69
C GLU A 223 -21.58 13.41 -10.00
N LEU A 224 -20.87 13.70 -11.08
CA LEU A 224 -21.41 13.88 -12.42
C LEU A 224 -20.67 12.97 -13.38
N SER A 225 -21.40 12.34 -14.29
CA SER A 225 -20.82 11.51 -15.34
C SER A 225 -21.59 11.63 -16.64
N GLY A 226 -20.90 11.38 -17.76
CA GLY A 226 -21.54 11.34 -19.06
C GLY A 226 -20.69 10.63 -20.10
N ILE A 227 -21.37 10.01 -21.05
CA ILE A 227 -20.78 9.32 -22.18
C ILE A 227 -21.50 9.79 -23.44
N PHE A 228 -20.72 10.07 -24.48
CA PHE A 228 -21.20 10.27 -25.83
C PHE A 228 -20.40 9.37 -26.76
N SER A 229 -21.08 8.60 -27.59
CA SER A 229 -20.47 7.79 -28.62
C SER A 229 -21.27 7.89 -29.91
N TYR A 230 -20.56 8.03 -31.01
CA TYR A 230 -21.12 8.09 -32.35
C TYR A 230 -20.35 7.15 -33.26
N SER A 231 -21.08 6.38 -34.05
CA SER A 231 -20.56 5.67 -35.22
C SER A 231 -21.44 5.90 -36.43
N ASN A 232 -20.82 5.99 -37.60
CA ASN A 232 -21.57 6.03 -38.84
C ASN A 232 -22.29 4.69 -39.09
N PRO A 233 -23.39 4.68 -39.86
CA PRO A 233 -24.16 3.47 -40.13
C PRO A 233 -23.33 2.31 -40.70
N GLU A 234 -22.30 2.62 -41.49
CA GLU A 234 -21.40 1.64 -42.12
C GLU A 234 -20.31 1.14 -41.16
N LYS A 235 -20.23 1.64 -39.92
CA LYS A 235 -19.19 1.31 -38.93
C LYS A 235 -17.74 1.47 -39.43
N THR A 236 -17.52 2.41 -40.34
CA THR A 236 -16.18 2.74 -40.86
C THR A 236 -15.50 3.85 -40.07
N PHE A 237 -16.26 4.65 -39.32
CA PHE A 237 -15.75 5.73 -38.49
C PHE A 237 -16.57 5.84 -37.20
N GLY A 238 -15.88 5.94 -36.07
CA GLY A 238 -16.52 6.12 -34.78
C GLY A 238 -15.70 6.99 -33.84
N VAL A 239 -16.37 7.75 -32.99
CA VAL A 239 -15.77 8.56 -31.94
C VAL A 239 -16.55 8.38 -30.65
N SER A 240 -15.87 8.20 -29.53
CA SER A 240 -16.48 8.24 -28.20
C SER A 240 -15.71 9.17 -27.27
N LEU A 241 -16.46 9.79 -26.36
CA LEU A 241 -15.98 10.62 -25.27
C LEU A 241 -16.76 10.25 -24.02
N SER A 242 -16.07 9.93 -22.94
CA SER A 242 -16.65 9.82 -21.61
C SER A 242 -15.93 10.73 -20.64
N ALA A 243 -16.66 11.33 -19.71
CA ALA A 243 -16.10 12.14 -18.65
C ALA A 243 -16.86 11.92 -17.34
N SER A 244 -16.17 11.97 -16.22
CA SER A 244 -16.78 12.03 -14.90
C SER A 244 -16.00 12.94 -13.97
N GLN A 245 -16.73 13.55 -13.03
CA GLN A 245 -16.19 14.36 -11.95
C GLN A 245 -16.87 13.92 -10.66
N GLN A 246 -16.09 13.62 -9.64
CA GLN A 246 -16.57 13.24 -8.32
C GLN A 246 -15.88 14.12 -7.28
N LYS A 247 -16.67 14.72 -6.40
CA LYS A 247 -16.18 15.26 -5.14
C LYS A 247 -16.64 14.34 -4.03
N ARG A 248 -15.76 14.06 -3.06
CA ARG A 248 -16.09 13.31 -1.84
C ARG A 248 -15.45 13.99 -0.65
N LYS A 249 -16.20 14.05 0.45
CA LYS A 249 -15.71 14.37 1.78
C LYS A 249 -16.01 13.19 2.68
N GLY A 250 -15.06 12.81 3.51
CA GLY A 250 -15.19 11.70 4.46
C GLY A 250 -14.15 11.84 5.56
N GLY A 251 -14.08 10.84 6.42
CA GLY A 251 -13.08 10.84 7.47
C GLY A 251 -12.88 9.48 8.10
N SER A 252 -12.16 9.47 9.21
CA SER A 252 -12.03 8.30 10.06
C SER A 252 -11.65 8.71 11.48
N VAL A 253 -12.11 7.92 12.45
CA VAL A 253 -11.69 8.03 13.85
C VAL A 253 -10.88 6.78 14.18
N GLN A 254 -9.74 6.95 14.86
CA GLN A 254 -8.74 5.90 14.98
C GLN A 254 -8.09 5.88 16.35
N ALA A 255 -7.87 4.68 16.89
CA ALA A 255 -7.01 4.46 18.05
C ALA A 255 -5.80 3.65 17.60
N THR A 256 -4.59 4.06 17.98
CA THR A 256 -3.35 3.39 17.57
C THR A 256 -2.39 3.25 18.74
N GLU A 257 -1.60 2.19 18.69
CA GLU A 257 -0.38 2.01 19.50
C GLU A 257 0.77 1.98 18.48
N ASN A 258 1.76 2.86 18.64
CA ASN A 258 2.81 2.98 17.63
C ASN A 258 3.72 1.78 17.55
N TYR A 259 4.13 1.25 18.70
CA TYR A 259 5.07 0.15 18.74
C TYR A 259 5.12 -0.63 20.04
N TRP A 260 4.88 -1.93 19.93
CA TRP A 260 5.09 -2.89 21.01
C TRP A 260 6.54 -3.38 21.08
N ASN A 261 7.25 -3.05 22.15
CA ASN A 261 8.56 -3.64 22.44
C ASN A 261 8.38 -5.04 23.02
N VAL A 262 9.05 -6.05 22.46
CA VAL A 262 8.95 -7.43 22.91
C VAL A 262 10.32 -7.93 23.35
N GLN A 263 10.39 -8.46 24.56
CA GLN A 263 11.64 -9.00 25.13
C GLN A 263 11.36 -10.11 26.15
N PRO A 264 12.36 -10.94 26.51
CA PRO A 264 12.21 -11.90 27.60
C PRO A 264 12.04 -11.20 28.96
N TRP A 265 11.16 -11.74 29.80
CA TRP A 265 10.95 -11.27 31.16
C TRP A 265 12.13 -11.62 32.06
N THR A 266 12.69 -10.63 32.75
CA THR A 266 13.86 -10.80 33.64
C THR A 266 13.50 -10.91 35.12
N GLY A 267 12.23 -10.74 35.48
CA GLY A 267 11.75 -10.73 36.86
C GLY A 267 11.45 -9.35 37.45
N SER A 268 11.78 -8.27 36.73
CA SER A 268 11.56 -6.88 37.19
C SER A 268 11.24 -5.94 36.03
N MET A 269 10.62 -4.80 36.35
CA MET A 269 10.37 -3.69 35.42
C MET A 269 10.84 -2.35 36.00
N PRO A 270 11.10 -1.35 35.14
CA PRO A 270 11.34 0.03 35.58
C PRO A 270 10.28 0.49 36.58
N GLY A 271 10.71 1.16 37.67
CA GLY A 271 9.83 1.61 38.74
C GLY A 271 9.49 0.55 39.80
N ASN A 272 9.85 -0.73 39.58
CA ASN A 272 9.49 -1.86 40.44
C ASN A 272 7.98 -1.90 40.76
N PRO A 273 7.10 -1.94 39.74
CA PRO A 273 5.66 -1.89 39.93
C PRO A 273 5.13 -3.11 40.70
N THR A 274 3.92 -2.97 41.24
CA THR A 274 3.09 -4.12 41.59
C THR A 274 2.64 -4.80 40.30
N VAL A 275 3.07 -6.05 40.09
CA VAL A 275 2.73 -6.82 38.89
C VAL A 275 1.69 -7.89 39.22
N VAL A 276 0.53 -7.82 38.57
CA VAL A 276 -0.51 -8.85 38.58
C VAL A 276 -0.30 -9.77 37.38
N ASN A 277 -0.39 -11.09 37.61
CA ASN A 277 -0.12 -12.14 36.60
C ASN A 277 1.26 -12.02 35.95
N ALA A 278 2.32 -11.84 36.76
CA ALA A 278 3.68 -11.68 36.26
C ALA A 278 4.09 -12.82 35.28
N PRO A 279 4.73 -12.49 34.14
CA PRO A 279 5.26 -13.52 33.24
C PRO A 279 6.31 -14.40 33.94
N ALA A 280 6.49 -15.62 33.46
CA ALA A 280 7.60 -16.46 33.93
C ALA A 280 8.95 -15.89 33.45
N VAL A 281 10.02 -16.04 34.24
CA VAL A 281 11.37 -15.61 33.80
C VAL A 281 11.74 -16.30 32.49
N GLY A 282 12.14 -15.51 31.50
CA GLY A 282 12.42 -15.95 30.13
C GLY A 282 11.21 -15.99 29.19
N GLN A 283 9.97 -15.89 29.70
CA GLN A 283 8.79 -15.73 28.85
C GLN A 283 8.83 -14.38 28.14
N LEU A 284 8.49 -14.34 26.85
CA LEU A 284 8.36 -13.08 26.13
C LEU A 284 7.21 -12.25 26.71
N TYR A 285 7.45 -10.97 26.93
CA TYR A 285 6.42 -10.01 27.29
C TYR A 285 6.52 -8.75 26.41
N ALA A 286 5.38 -8.08 26.26
CA ALA A 286 5.27 -6.87 25.47
C ALA A 286 5.21 -5.62 26.36
N ARG A 287 5.69 -4.49 25.85
CA ARG A 287 5.49 -3.14 26.42
C ARG A 287 5.07 -2.17 25.32
N PRO A 288 3.95 -1.46 25.45
CA PRO A 288 3.55 -0.46 24.48
C PRO A 288 4.45 0.78 24.61
N ASN A 289 4.56 1.55 23.54
CA ASN A 289 5.22 2.85 23.56
C ASN A 289 4.24 3.97 23.90
N ASP A 290 3.03 3.90 23.33
CA ASP A 290 2.04 4.94 23.52
C ASP A 290 0.61 4.44 23.26
N LEU A 291 -0.36 5.31 23.55
CA LEU A 291 -1.71 5.18 23.04
C LEU A 291 -2.09 6.51 22.40
N ARG A 292 -2.59 6.47 21.17
CA ARG A 292 -3.02 7.65 20.43
C ARG A 292 -4.46 7.52 19.99
N TYR A 293 -5.17 8.62 20.09
CA TYR A 293 -6.45 8.81 19.41
C TYR A 293 -6.26 9.82 18.31
N ALA A 294 -6.90 9.60 17.17
CA ALA A 294 -6.83 10.50 16.05
C ALA A 294 -8.17 10.57 15.33
N PHE A 295 -8.41 11.71 14.71
CA PHE A 295 -9.43 11.86 13.68
C PHE A 295 -8.75 12.32 12.41
N SER A 296 -9.29 11.93 11.26
CA SER A 296 -8.94 12.53 9.98
C SER A 296 -10.19 12.90 9.20
N GLU A 297 -10.06 13.98 8.44
CA GLU A 297 -11.04 14.46 7.48
C GLU A 297 -10.32 14.60 6.15
N PHE A 298 -10.83 13.95 5.11
CA PHE A 298 -10.29 14.10 3.79
C PHE A 298 -11.33 14.64 2.82
N GLU A 299 -10.83 15.42 1.88
CA GLU A 299 -11.54 15.85 0.69
C GLU A 299 -10.82 15.27 -0.52
N ARG A 300 -11.59 14.67 -1.42
CA ARG A 300 -11.10 14.10 -2.66
C ARG A 300 -11.86 14.67 -3.85
N GLU A 301 -11.13 15.10 -4.86
CA GLU A 301 -11.68 15.46 -6.16
C GLU A 301 -11.07 14.60 -7.26
N ARG A 302 -11.92 13.87 -7.98
CA ARG A 302 -11.53 12.97 -9.06
C ARG A 302 -12.15 13.44 -10.36
N VAL A 303 -11.33 13.61 -11.39
CA VAL A 303 -11.77 13.88 -12.76
C VAL A 303 -11.25 12.75 -13.64
N ASN A 304 -12.12 12.20 -14.47
CA ASN A 304 -11.80 11.13 -15.39
C ASN A 304 -12.29 11.50 -16.79
N GLY A 305 -11.51 11.10 -17.80
CA GLY A 305 -11.83 11.36 -19.19
C GLY A 305 -11.29 10.26 -20.08
N GLN A 306 -12.06 9.85 -21.07
CA GLN A 306 -11.60 8.92 -22.10
C GLN A 306 -12.13 9.35 -23.46
N ALA A 307 -11.25 9.34 -24.45
CA ALA A 307 -11.60 9.59 -25.84
C ALA A 307 -11.11 8.43 -26.71
N VAL A 308 -11.98 7.92 -27.58
CA VAL A 308 -11.64 6.86 -28.53
C VAL A 308 -12.02 7.30 -29.93
N LEU A 309 -11.11 7.11 -30.88
CA LEU A 309 -11.33 7.28 -32.31
C LEU A 309 -11.09 5.95 -33.00
N GLN A 310 -12.06 5.49 -33.77
CA GLN A 310 -11.92 4.30 -34.60
C GLN A 310 -12.15 4.63 -36.07
N PHE A 311 -11.31 4.05 -36.91
CA PHE A 311 -11.40 4.17 -38.36
C PHE A 311 -11.15 2.81 -39.01
N ALA A 312 -12.17 2.30 -39.67
CA ALA A 312 -12.12 1.07 -40.45
C ALA A 312 -12.30 1.41 -41.95
N PRO A 313 -11.22 1.82 -42.66
CA PRO A 313 -11.28 2.22 -44.07
C PRO A 313 -11.66 1.09 -45.03
N THR A 314 -11.52 -0.15 -44.58
CA THR A 314 -11.88 -1.37 -45.31
C THR A 314 -12.39 -2.38 -44.29
N ASP A 315 -13.13 -3.39 -44.73
CA ASP A 315 -13.61 -4.49 -43.87
C ASP A 315 -12.46 -5.30 -43.24
N SER A 316 -11.25 -5.20 -43.80
CA SER A 316 -10.06 -5.91 -43.35
C SER A 316 -9.21 -5.16 -42.33
N LEU A 317 -9.38 -3.85 -42.17
CA LEU A 317 -8.46 -3.02 -41.38
C LEU A 317 -9.22 -2.10 -40.44
N THR A 318 -8.94 -2.21 -39.15
CA THR A 318 -9.47 -1.32 -38.11
C THR A 318 -8.32 -0.65 -37.38
N LEU A 319 -8.34 0.68 -37.35
CA LEU A 319 -7.41 1.51 -36.59
C LEU A 319 -8.13 2.11 -35.39
N THR A 320 -7.51 2.07 -34.21
CA THR A 320 -8.02 2.66 -32.99
C THR A 320 -6.95 3.55 -32.36
N VAL A 321 -7.33 4.78 -32.01
CA VAL A 321 -6.56 5.66 -31.13
C VAL A 321 -7.40 5.90 -29.90
N ASP A 322 -6.85 5.68 -28.72
CA ASP A 322 -7.53 5.93 -27.46
C ASP A 322 -6.63 6.68 -26.49
N TYR A 323 -7.26 7.58 -25.73
CA TYR A 323 -6.60 8.33 -24.67
C TYR A 323 -7.43 8.25 -23.40
N THR A 324 -6.84 7.74 -22.33
CA THR A 324 -7.43 7.71 -20.99
C THR A 324 -6.68 8.67 -20.08
N TYR A 325 -7.43 9.51 -19.37
CA TYR A 325 -6.95 10.55 -18.49
C TYR A 325 -7.65 10.47 -17.14
N SER A 326 -6.89 10.65 -16.06
CA SER A 326 -7.44 10.82 -14.73
C SER A 326 -6.60 11.80 -13.92
N THR A 327 -7.27 12.64 -13.14
CA THR A 327 -6.69 13.26 -11.95
C THR A 327 -7.46 12.81 -10.71
N ASN A 328 -6.76 12.69 -9.60
CA ASN A 328 -7.33 12.46 -8.29
C ASN A 328 -6.53 13.28 -7.28
N GLU A 329 -7.14 14.31 -6.73
CA GLU A 329 -6.53 15.17 -5.71
C GLU A 329 -7.08 14.80 -4.34
N ILE A 330 -6.20 14.61 -3.36
CA ILE A 330 -6.58 14.26 -2.00
C ILE A 330 -5.96 15.29 -1.07
N THR A 331 -6.81 15.88 -0.21
CA THR A 331 -6.39 16.66 0.95
C THR A 331 -6.88 15.95 2.19
N GLU A 332 -6.01 15.68 3.14
CA GLU A 332 -6.36 15.12 4.45
C GLU A 332 -5.90 16.08 5.54
N ASN A 333 -6.79 16.47 6.44
CA ASN A 333 -6.46 17.10 7.70
C ASN A 333 -6.63 16.07 8.81
N ARG A 334 -5.61 15.90 9.64
CA ARG A 334 -5.61 14.92 10.72
C ARG A 334 -5.21 15.59 12.02
N GLY A 335 -5.93 15.32 13.09
CA GLY A 335 -5.54 15.70 14.45
C GLY A 335 -5.35 14.46 15.29
N GLU A 336 -4.32 14.46 16.14
CA GLU A 336 -4.08 13.36 17.07
C GLU A 336 -3.80 13.86 18.48
N GLN A 337 -4.13 13.02 19.46
CA GLN A 337 -3.71 13.15 20.85
C GLN A 337 -2.96 11.89 21.27
N GLY A 338 -1.73 12.05 21.72
CA GLY A 338 -0.86 10.95 22.13
C GLY A 338 -0.58 10.93 23.64
N MET A 339 -0.58 9.72 24.20
CA MET A 339 -0.04 9.42 25.52
C MET A 339 1.22 8.57 25.38
N TRP A 340 2.36 9.22 25.23
CA TRP A 340 3.65 8.52 25.30
C TRP A 340 3.86 7.95 26.71
N LEU A 341 4.46 6.76 26.86
CA LEU A 341 4.94 6.25 28.14
C LEU A 341 6.44 6.54 28.30
N GLN A 342 6.86 7.06 29.45
CA GLN A 342 8.28 7.31 29.74
C GLN A 342 9.08 6.02 29.97
N ASN A 343 8.39 4.90 30.16
CA ASN A 343 8.95 3.57 30.42
C ASN A 343 9.88 3.54 31.65
N SER A 344 9.60 4.39 32.65
CA SER A 344 10.51 4.62 33.78
C SER A 344 9.88 4.29 35.13
N ASN A 345 8.76 4.94 35.49
CA ASN A 345 8.19 4.86 36.83
C ASN A 345 6.79 4.21 36.82
N TYR A 346 6.73 2.96 36.38
CA TYR A 346 5.51 2.17 36.49
C TYR A 346 5.20 1.84 37.95
N THR A 347 3.94 1.95 38.35
CA THR A 347 3.49 1.57 39.70
C THR A 347 2.66 0.30 39.71
N ASN A 348 1.88 0.06 38.65
CA ASN A 348 1.00 -1.09 38.54
C ASN A 348 0.99 -1.58 37.09
N VAL A 349 1.10 -2.90 36.92
CA VAL A 349 0.94 -3.55 35.62
C VAL A 349 0.18 -4.85 35.81
N GLU A 350 -0.80 -5.12 34.96
CA GLU A 350 -1.49 -6.41 34.87
C GLU A 350 -1.26 -7.02 33.49
N PHE A 351 -0.85 -8.28 33.45
CA PHE A 351 -0.65 -9.03 32.21
C PHE A 351 -1.76 -10.04 31.93
N ASP A 352 -2.12 -10.16 30.65
CA ASP A 352 -2.66 -11.40 30.10
C ASP A 352 -1.48 -12.28 29.65
N THR A 353 -1.36 -13.47 30.25
CA THR A 353 -0.29 -14.44 29.98
C THR A 353 -0.76 -15.62 29.13
N SER A 354 -2.00 -15.61 28.64
CA SER A 354 -2.59 -16.72 27.87
C SER A 354 -2.10 -16.79 26.42
N GLY A 355 -1.59 -15.68 25.87
CA GLY A 355 -1.11 -15.57 24.50
C GLY A 355 0.34 -16.03 24.28
N ALA A 356 0.82 -15.92 23.04
CA ALA A 356 2.20 -16.25 22.66
C ALA A 356 3.25 -15.32 23.31
N VAL A 357 2.83 -14.12 23.69
CA VAL A 357 3.59 -13.11 24.42
C VAL A 357 2.70 -12.63 25.55
N ALA A 358 3.25 -12.47 26.75
CA ALA A 358 2.51 -11.87 27.85
C ALA A 358 2.29 -10.38 27.57
N THR A 359 1.04 -9.96 27.49
CA THR A 359 0.67 -8.60 27.07
C THR A 359 0.05 -7.84 28.22
N PRO A 360 0.47 -6.61 28.51
CA PRO A 360 -0.14 -5.82 29.54
C PRO A 360 -1.55 -5.40 29.13
N VAL A 361 -2.55 -5.72 29.95
CA VAL A 361 -3.95 -5.30 29.79
C VAL A 361 -4.25 -4.04 30.61
N TYR A 362 -3.44 -3.75 31.61
CA TYR A 362 -3.47 -2.49 32.36
C TYR A 362 -2.04 -2.05 32.72
N ILE A 363 -1.75 -0.76 32.55
CA ILE A 363 -0.48 -0.13 32.93
C ILE A 363 -0.78 1.20 33.62
N ARG A 364 -0.06 1.48 34.70
CA ARG A 364 -0.03 2.79 35.37
C ARG A 364 1.40 3.32 35.50
N GLU A 365 1.63 4.55 35.05
CA GLU A 365 2.91 5.27 35.15
C GLU A 365 2.72 6.62 35.86
N ILE A 366 3.56 6.93 36.85
CA ILE A 366 3.69 8.29 37.38
C ILE A 366 4.73 9.02 36.56
N ALA A 367 4.29 9.87 35.64
CA ALA A 367 5.17 10.51 34.67
C ALA A 367 5.77 11.85 35.16
N GLY A 368 5.18 12.49 36.18
CA GLY A 368 5.70 13.73 36.75
C GLY A 368 5.42 14.96 35.87
N THR A 369 6.45 15.74 35.57
CA THR A 369 6.38 16.82 34.58
C THR A 369 6.35 16.21 33.19
N LYS A 370 5.32 16.54 32.40
CA LYS A 370 5.03 15.87 31.14
C LYS A 370 4.22 16.74 30.18
N ASP A 371 4.52 16.56 28.90
CA ASP A 371 3.71 16.98 27.76
C ASP A 371 2.83 15.83 27.23
N PHE A 372 1.68 16.20 26.66
CA PHE A 372 0.79 15.31 25.92
C PHE A 372 0.63 15.88 24.52
N GLY A 373 1.21 15.19 23.54
CA GLY A 373 1.23 15.63 22.14
C GLY A 373 -0.18 15.72 21.56
N LEU A 374 -0.44 16.81 20.84
CA LEU A 374 -1.70 17.21 20.22
C LEU A 374 -1.47 17.59 18.75
N GLU A 375 -0.81 16.71 17.99
CA GLU A 375 -0.30 17.04 16.67
C GLU A 375 -1.41 17.27 15.63
N GLN A 376 -1.29 18.37 14.88
CA GLN A 376 -2.15 18.71 13.74
C GLN A 376 -1.37 18.48 12.45
N GLN A 377 -1.99 17.80 11.49
CA GLN A 377 -1.37 17.38 10.26
C GLN A 377 -2.23 17.78 9.07
N ARG A 378 -1.57 18.09 7.96
CA ARG A 378 -2.22 18.26 6.66
C ARG A 378 -1.41 17.59 5.58
N SER A 379 -2.00 16.66 4.84
CA SER A 379 -1.39 16.01 3.68
C SER A 379 -2.15 16.36 2.41
N MET A 380 -1.43 16.69 1.33
CA MET A 380 -2.02 17.03 0.03
C MET A 380 -1.23 16.36 -1.09
N GLN A 381 -1.91 15.60 -1.94
CA GLN A 381 -1.31 14.92 -3.08
C GLN A 381 -2.21 14.94 -4.31
N GLU A 382 -1.63 15.22 -5.47
CA GLU A 382 -2.24 15.07 -6.78
C GLU A 382 -1.73 13.79 -7.44
N TYR A 383 -2.67 12.94 -7.86
CA TYR A 383 -2.42 11.81 -8.75
C TYR A 383 -2.84 12.17 -10.16
N LYS A 384 -2.01 11.80 -11.13
CA LYS A 384 -2.28 12.06 -12.55
C LYS A 384 -1.91 10.86 -13.41
N LEU A 385 -2.90 10.31 -14.09
CA LEU A 385 -2.75 9.22 -15.05
C LEU A 385 -3.06 9.72 -16.47
N GLY A 386 -2.15 9.44 -17.41
CA GLY A 386 -2.37 9.63 -18.83
C GLY A 386 -1.91 8.41 -19.61
N SER A 387 -2.76 7.87 -20.48
CA SER A 387 -2.47 6.70 -21.30
C SER A 387 -2.92 6.94 -22.73
N LEU A 388 -1.97 7.08 -23.66
CA LEU A 388 -2.22 7.20 -25.09
C LEU A 388 -1.85 5.89 -25.76
N GLY A 389 -2.79 5.32 -26.52
CA GLY A 389 -2.58 4.09 -27.26
C GLY A 389 -2.99 4.18 -28.73
N PHE A 390 -2.29 3.39 -29.54
CA PHE A 390 -2.62 3.14 -30.94
C PHE A 390 -2.70 1.64 -31.17
N ASN A 391 -3.77 1.20 -31.81
CA ASN A 391 -3.99 -0.18 -32.19
C ASN A 391 -4.37 -0.25 -33.67
N ALA A 392 -3.80 -1.20 -34.40
CA ALA A 392 -4.16 -1.51 -35.77
C ALA A 392 -4.39 -3.02 -35.89
N VAL A 393 -5.60 -3.42 -36.26
CA VAL A 393 -5.97 -4.81 -36.54
C VAL A 393 -6.19 -4.97 -38.03
N TRP A 394 -5.44 -5.87 -38.64
CA TRP A 394 -5.51 -6.18 -40.06
C TRP A 394 -5.81 -7.67 -40.29
N ASN A 395 -7.01 -7.96 -40.77
CA ASN A 395 -7.41 -9.25 -41.30
C ASN A 395 -6.81 -9.42 -42.70
N VAL A 396 -5.56 -9.88 -42.77
CA VAL A 396 -4.81 -10.10 -44.03
C VAL A 396 -5.55 -11.08 -44.94
N SER A 397 -6.23 -12.06 -44.35
CA SER A 397 -7.16 -12.97 -45.02
C SER A 397 -8.23 -13.44 -44.02
N ASP A 398 -9.18 -14.24 -44.48
CA ASP A 398 -10.22 -14.86 -43.62
C ASP A 398 -9.63 -15.73 -42.49
N ARG A 399 -8.37 -16.16 -42.63
CA ARG A 399 -7.68 -17.03 -41.67
C ARG A 399 -6.50 -16.36 -40.98
N PHE A 400 -5.98 -15.24 -41.47
CA PHE A 400 -4.77 -14.62 -40.92
C PHE A 400 -5.02 -13.18 -40.49
N LYS A 401 -4.83 -12.91 -39.21
CA LYS A 401 -4.97 -11.59 -38.57
C LYS A 401 -3.62 -11.14 -38.03
N LEU A 402 -3.26 -9.89 -38.29
CA LEU A 402 -2.09 -9.22 -37.74
C LEU A 402 -2.55 -8.04 -36.89
N SER A 403 -2.04 -7.87 -35.70
CA SER A 403 -2.26 -6.68 -34.88
C SER A 403 -0.95 -6.00 -34.50
N PHE A 404 -0.95 -4.68 -34.57
CA PHE A 404 0.09 -3.84 -33.98
C PHE A 404 -0.53 -3.00 -32.88
N ASP A 405 0.12 -2.96 -31.73
CA ASP A 405 -0.31 -2.13 -30.61
C ASP A 405 0.90 -1.41 -30.02
N ALA A 406 0.75 -0.11 -29.74
CA ALA A 406 1.77 0.68 -29.09
C ALA A 406 1.13 1.71 -28.17
N HIS A 407 1.74 1.93 -27.00
CA HIS A 407 1.20 2.86 -26.03
C HIS A 407 2.28 3.54 -25.19
N ASN A 408 1.90 4.68 -24.63
CA ASN A 408 2.63 5.37 -23.57
C ASN A 408 1.68 5.67 -22.42
N SER A 409 1.87 4.99 -21.29
CA SER A 409 1.15 5.27 -20.06
C SER A 409 2.09 5.90 -19.03
N LYS A 410 1.64 6.97 -18.40
CA LYS A 410 2.36 7.67 -17.34
C LYS A 410 1.42 7.89 -16.16
N ASN A 411 1.88 7.53 -14.97
CA ASN A 411 1.20 7.75 -13.71
C ASN A 411 2.12 8.55 -12.78
N GLU A 412 1.58 9.57 -12.12
CA GLU A 412 2.30 10.51 -11.29
C GLU A 412 1.58 10.64 -9.95
N SER A 413 2.33 10.68 -8.86
CA SER A 413 1.86 11.07 -7.54
C SER A 413 2.79 12.18 -7.06
N ARG A 414 2.27 13.40 -6.98
CA ARG A 414 3.05 14.61 -6.66
C ARG A 414 2.41 15.41 -5.51
N PRO A 415 3.22 16.06 -4.67
CA PRO A 415 2.72 17.05 -3.74
C PRO A 415 2.07 18.24 -4.46
N ASN A 416 0.99 18.77 -3.92
CA ASN A 416 0.27 19.92 -4.47
C ASN A 416 -0.19 20.95 -3.42
N ASP A 417 0.41 20.97 -2.23
CA ASP A 417 0.10 21.99 -1.21
C ASP A 417 0.56 23.39 -1.67
N PRO A 418 -0.35 24.35 -1.87
CA PRO A 418 0.00 25.71 -2.31
C PRO A 418 0.77 26.52 -1.26
N LEU A 419 0.70 26.15 0.02
CA LEU A 419 1.39 26.87 1.10
C LEU A 419 2.88 26.57 1.12
N THR A 420 3.24 25.29 0.95
CA THR A 420 4.59 24.80 1.20
C THR A 420 5.29 24.28 -0.06
N GLY A 421 4.52 23.90 -1.08
CA GLY A 421 4.97 23.06 -2.19
C GLY A 421 5.24 21.60 -1.78
N GLY A 422 4.95 21.24 -0.52
CA GLY A 422 5.19 19.93 0.08
C GLY A 422 3.98 19.02 0.04
N GLY A 423 4.19 17.78 0.52
CA GLY A 423 3.16 16.73 0.55
C GLY A 423 2.49 16.59 1.91
N SER A 424 3.19 16.98 2.98
CA SER A 424 2.66 16.96 4.34
C SER A 424 3.24 18.07 5.21
N ILE A 425 2.38 18.68 6.04
CA ILE A 425 2.73 19.57 7.15
C ILE A 425 2.37 18.85 8.45
N PHE A 426 3.29 18.85 9.41
CA PHE A 426 3.06 18.43 10.79
C PHE A 426 3.34 19.60 11.72
N MET A 427 2.31 20.07 12.42
CA MET A 427 2.42 21.06 13.47
C MET A 427 2.17 20.36 14.81
N SER A 428 3.24 20.14 15.57
CA SER A 428 3.16 19.56 16.89
C SER A 428 2.91 20.67 17.92
N ILE A 429 1.78 20.55 18.63
CA ILE A 429 1.48 21.30 19.85
C ILE A 429 1.29 20.29 20.98
N ALA A 430 1.37 20.73 22.23
CA ALA A 430 1.15 19.84 23.37
C ALA A 430 0.51 20.57 24.54
N GLY A 431 -0.29 19.82 25.29
CA GLY A 431 -0.70 20.21 26.63
C GLY A 431 0.36 19.79 27.64
N THR A 432 0.66 20.63 28.63
CA THR A 432 1.77 20.38 29.57
C THR A 432 1.45 20.90 30.97
N ASN A 433 2.06 20.29 31.99
CA ASN A 433 2.17 20.92 33.31
C ASN A 433 3.51 21.67 33.53
N ASN A 434 4.40 21.68 32.54
CA ASN A 434 5.58 22.54 32.51
C ASN A 434 5.20 23.97 32.10
N CYS A 435 4.39 24.62 32.93
CA CYS A 435 3.84 25.95 32.66
C CYS A 435 3.87 26.83 33.91
N THR A 436 3.57 28.11 33.71
CA THR A 436 3.58 29.16 34.75
C THR A 436 2.17 29.61 35.14
N ARG A 437 1.17 29.39 34.28
CA ARG A 437 -0.19 29.87 34.43
C ARG A 437 -1.20 28.79 34.05
N GLY A 438 -2.05 28.43 35.00
CA GLY A 438 -3.06 27.39 34.81
C GLY A 438 -3.28 26.63 36.11
N PRO A 439 -4.48 26.05 36.32
CA PRO A 439 -4.76 25.26 37.51
C PRO A 439 -3.90 23.98 37.63
N HIS A 440 -3.33 23.50 36.54
CA HIS A 440 -2.54 22.26 36.49
C HIS A 440 -1.04 22.48 36.22
N CYS A 441 -0.54 23.71 36.34
CA CYS A 441 0.89 23.99 36.25
C CYS A 441 1.64 23.43 37.47
N GLY A 442 2.74 22.73 37.23
CA GLY A 442 3.45 21.93 38.22
C GLY A 442 2.72 20.62 38.57
N GLY A 443 2.95 20.13 39.78
CA GLY A 443 2.39 18.85 40.23
C GLY A 443 2.96 17.65 39.47
N SER A 444 2.16 16.59 39.33
CA SER A 444 2.58 15.32 38.74
C SER A 444 1.45 14.69 37.94
N TRP A 445 1.71 14.40 36.67
CA TRP A 445 0.82 13.59 35.85
C TRP A 445 0.98 12.10 36.14
N VAL A 446 -0.15 11.41 36.13
CA VAL A 446 -0.25 9.95 36.12
C VAL A 446 -1.00 9.54 34.85
N GLN A 447 -0.49 8.51 34.20
CA GLN A 447 -1.10 7.94 33.00
C GLN A 447 -1.50 6.50 33.28
N GLU A 448 -2.69 6.13 32.84
CA GLU A 448 -3.22 4.78 32.92
C GLU A 448 -3.69 4.34 31.55
N LEU A 449 -3.23 3.19 31.08
CA LEU A 449 -3.62 2.60 29.80
C LEU A 449 -4.28 1.25 30.05
N ASN A 450 -5.45 1.05 29.45
CA ASN A 450 -6.18 -0.21 29.45
C ASN A 450 -6.25 -0.75 28.02
N PHE A 451 -5.66 -1.93 27.80
CA PHE A 451 -5.73 -2.64 26.53
C PHE A 451 -6.74 -3.77 26.63
N ASN A 452 -7.65 -3.82 25.67
CA ASN A 452 -8.71 -4.81 25.58
C ASN A 452 -8.93 -5.20 24.10
N ASN A 453 -9.86 -6.13 23.85
CA ASN A 453 -10.20 -6.60 22.50
C ASN A 453 -11.08 -5.61 21.68
N GLY A 454 -11.44 -4.45 22.23
CA GLY A 454 -12.15 -3.34 21.56
C GLY A 454 -11.31 -2.06 21.55
N LEU A 455 -11.91 -0.92 21.89
CA LEU A 455 -11.24 0.37 22.02
C LEU A 455 -10.31 0.38 23.25
N PRO A 456 -8.97 0.52 23.09
CA PRO A 456 -8.08 0.79 24.21
C PRO A 456 -8.41 2.15 24.85
N VAL A 457 -8.34 2.23 26.17
CA VAL A 457 -8.71 3.43 26.95
C VAL A 457 -7.53 3.96 27.74
N GLY A 458 -7.12 5.19 27.42
CA GLY A 458 -6.17 5.98 28.19
C GLY A 458 -6.86 6.89 29.20
N THR A 459 -6.20 7.16 30.32
CA THR A 459 -6.65 8.12 31.33
C THR A 459 -5.46 8.91 31.84
N GLN A 460 -5.59 10.24 31.89
CA GLN A 460 -4.61 11.14 32.46
C GLN A 460 -5.16 11.74 33.76
N VAL A 461 -4.40 11.64 34.84
CA VAL A 461 -4.80 12.19 36.15
C VAL A 461 -3.73 13.16 36.61
N TRP A 462 -4.13 14.41 36.85
CA TRP A 462 -3.23 15.40 37.42
C TRP A 462 -3.30 15.34 38.94
N TYR A 463 -2.14 15.37 39.60
CA TYR A 463 -2.02 15.45 41.04
C TYR A 463 -1.23 16.70 41.45
N PRO A 464 -1.60 17.40 42.54
CA PRO A 464 -0.86 18.57 43.02
C PRO A 464 0.61 18.29 43.39
N SER A 465 0.95 17.04 43.72
CA SER A 465 2.31 16.62 44.03
C SER A 465 2.55 15.14 43.66
N THR A 466 3.82 14.75 43.53
CA THR A 466 4.18 13.32 43.35
C THR A 466 3.74 12.47 44.55
N ALA A 467 3.73 13.03 45.77
CA ALA A 467 3.27 12.31 46.96
C ALA A 467 1.77 12.00 46.87
N ASP A 468 0.96 12.96 46.40
CA ASP A 468 -0.45 12.76 46.11
C ASP A 468 -0.66 11.71 45.01
N ALA A 469 0.15 11.73 43.95
CA ALA A 469 0.12 10.75 42.87
C ALA A 469 0.44 9.31 43.34
N VAL A 470 1.38 9.16 44.27
CA VAL A 470 1.70 7.86 44.89
C VAL A 470 0.57 7.40 45.82
N ALA A 471 -0.01 8.32 46.60
CA ALA A 471 -1.11 8.01 47.52
C ALA A 471 -2.46 7.83 46.82
N GLY A 472 -2.62 8.29 45.58
CA GLY A 472 -3.88 8.29 44.86
C GLY A 472 -4.92 9.29 45.41
N THR A 473 -4.47 10.36 46.07
CA THR A 473 -5.34 11.36 46.72
C THR A 473 -5.33 12.69 45.98
N ASN A 474 -6.43 13.47 46.02
CA ASN A 474 -6.52 14.81 45.43
C ASN A 474 -6.30 14.90 43.90
N GLY A 475 -6.38 13.77 43.18
CA GLY A 475 -6.21 13.74 41.73
C GLY A 475 -7.43 14.28 40.99
N VAL A 476 -7.18 14.95 39.87
CA VAL A 476 -8.21 15.40 38.92
C VAL A 476 -8.08 14.57 37.65
N VAL A 477 -9.13 13.80 37.33
CA VAL A 477 -9.16 12.89 36.19
C VAL A 477 -9.54 13.66 34.92
N ASN A 478 -8.75 13.51 33.87
CA ASN A 478 -8.95 14.09 32.54
C ASN A 478 -9.40 15.57 32.56
N PRO A 479 -8.71 16.48 33.28
CA PRO A 479 -9.21 17.85 33.48
C PRO A 479 -9.29 18.70 32.20
N GLY A 480 -8.71 18.24 31.09
CA GLY A 480 -8.47 19.02 29.88
C GLY A 480 -7.40 20.10 30.10
N PHE A 481 -6.72 20.50 29.03
CA PHE A 481 -5.72 21.58 29.08
C PHE A 481 -6.40 22.94 28.94
N GLN A 482 -6.08 23.86 29.84
CA GLN A 482 -6.58 25.24 29.84
C GLN A 482 -5.67 26.19 29.05
N GLU A 483 -6.14 27.41 28.80
CA GLU A 483 -5.29 28.50 28.32
C GLU A 483 -4.09 28.70 29.27
N GLY A 484 -2.88 28.76 28.71
CA GLY A 484 -1.63 28.79 29.50
C GLY A 484 -1.05 27.41 29.86
N GLU A 485 -1.70 26.32 29.43
CA GLU A 485 -1.21 24.94 29.57
C GLU A 485 -0.92 24.29 28.20
N VAL A 486 -1.12 25.02 27.10
CA VAL A 486 -0.92 24.54 25.72
C VAL A 486 0.14 25.38 25.01
N GLY A 487 1.15 24.72 24.42
CA GLY A 487 2.20 25.39 23.66
C GLY A 487 2.65 24.59 22.45
N THR A 488 3.51 25.20 21.65
CA THR A 488 4.10 24.56 20.46
C THR A 488 5.28 23.67 20.79
N GLN A 489 5.57 22.71 19.90
CA GLN A 489 6.77 21.88 19.97
C GLN A 489 7.62 22.09 18.71
N VAL A 490 7.19 21.51 17.59
CA VAL A 490 7.95 21.49 16.33
C VAL A 490 7.04 21.67 15.12
N LEU A 491 7.59 22.22 14.05
CA LEU A 491 6.96 22.29 12.74
C LEU A 491 7.80 21.50 11.73
N ARG A 492 7.16 20.63 10.96
CA ARG A 492 7.81 19.78 9.97
C ARG A 492 7.08 19.85 8.63
N VAL A 493 7.83 20.02 7.55
CA VAL A 493 7.31 19.97 6.18
C VAL A 493 8.05 18.88 5.41
N ASN A 494 7.29 17.94 4.84
CA ASN A 494 7.79 16.79 4.11
C ASN A 494 7.26 16.80 2.66
N ALA A 495 8.01 16.19 1.74
CA ALA A 495 7.57 16.05 0.35
C ALA A 495 8.09 14.76 -0.29
N GLN A 496 7.19 14.01 -0.93
CA GLN A 496 7.52 12.80 -1.68
C GLN A 496 6.80 12.78 -3.02
N THR A 497 7.52 12.41 -4.08
CA THR A 497 6.99 12.25 -5.44
C THR A 497 7.33 10.86 -5.95
N GLN A 498 6.40 10.24 -6.69
CA GLN A 498 6.67 9.08 -7.54
C GLN A 498 6.10 9.30 -8.93
N ILE A 499 6.92 9.08 -9.95
CA ILE A 499 6.52 9.13 -11.36
C ILE A 499 6.90 7.80 -12.00
N SER A 500 5.92 7.13 -12.60
CA SER A 500 6.12 5.86 -13.32
C SER A 500 5.63 5.99 -14.76
N GLU A 501 6.42 5.50 -15.72
CA GLU A 501 6.08 5.52 -17.15
C GLU A 501 6.32 4.14 -17.77
N ILE A 502 5.45 3.73 -18.68
CA ILE A 502 5.53 2.49 -19.45
C ILE A 502 5.34 2.83 -20.93
N LYS A 503 6.33 2.44 -21.72
CA LYS A 503 6.30 2.51 -23.19
C LYS A 503 6.38 1.11 -23.75
N GLN A 504 5.34 0.67 -24.44
CA GLN A 504 5.28 -0.66 -25.03
C GLN A 504 4.97 -0.57 -26.53
N ALA A 505 5.51 -1.54 -27.27
CA ALA A 505 5.07 -1.86 -28.62
C ALA A 505 5.03 -3.38 -28.78
N ARG A 506 3.98 -3.89 -29.41
CA ARG A 506 3.77 -5.31 -29.69
C ARG A 506 3.26 -5.52 -31.11
N VAL A 507 3.64 -6.65 -31.68
CA VAL A 507 3.10 -7.18 -32.92
C VAL A 507 2.66 -8.61 -32.65
N ASP A 508 1.42 -8.92 -33.00
CA ASP A 508 0.84 -10.24 -32.84
C ASP A 508 0.28 -10.73 -34.18
N GLY A 509 0.46 -12.01 -34.46
CA GLY A 509 -0.15 -12.72 -35.57
C GLY A 509 -1.03 -13.85 -35.05
N GLU A 510 -2.20 -14.01 -35.66
CA GLU A 510 -3.13 -15.10 -35.41
C GLU A 510 -3.48 -15.77 -36.73
N TRP A 511 -3.34 -17.09 -36.77
CA TRP A 511 -3.68 -17.90 -37.93
C TRP A 511 -4.70 -18.96 -37.53
N ASN A 512 -5.93 -18.83 -38.03
CA ASN A 512 -7.05 -19.74 -37.81
C ASN A 512 -7.05 -20.89 -38.83
N PHE A 513 -7.36 -22.09 -38.37
CA PHE A 513 -7.61 -23.29 -39.17
C PHE A 513 -8.86 -24.00 -38.65
N ASP A 514 -9.31 -25.06 -39.34
CA ASP A 514 -10.66 -25.59 -39.16
C ASP A 514 -10.98 -26.07 -37.72
N HIS A 515 -9.96 -26.41 -36.92
CA HIS A 515 -10.11 -26.91 -35.55
C HIS A 515 -9.10 -26.26 -34.59
N GLY A 516 -8.84 -24.96 -34.76
CA GLY A 516 -7.95 -24.24 -33.85
C GLY A 516 -7.25 -23.04 -34.46
N ARG A 517 -6.23 -22.53 -33.76
CA ARG A 517 -5.43 -21.37 -34.19
C ARG A 517 -4.00 -21.41 -33.69
N PHE A 518 -3.11 -20.79 -34.46
CA PHE A 518 -1.78 -20.39 -34.00
C PHE A 518 -1.79 -18.92 -33.62
N GLN A 519 -1.07 -18.57 -32.56
CA GLN A 519 -0.84 -17.20 -32.14
C GLN A 519 0.65 -17.03 -31.87
N PHE A 520 1.22 -15.93 -32.33
CA PHE A 520 2.63 -15.63 -32.11
C PHE A 520 2.82 -14.13 -32.06
N GLY A 521 3.85 -13.68 -31.35
CA GLY A 521 4.11 -12.26 -31.28
C GLY A 521 5.43 -11.92 -30.64
N VAL A 522 5.77 -10.65 -30.77
CA VAL A 522 6.93 -10.03 -30.14
C VAL A 522 6.51 -8.74 -29.48
N ASP A 523 7.03 -8.47 -28.29
CA ASP A 523 6.80 -7.23 -27.59
C ASP A 523 8.08 -6.68 -26.95
N THR A 524 8.16 -5.36 -26.88
CA THR A 524 9.18 -4.62 -26.14
C THR A 524 8.49 -3.68 -25.18
N ASN A 525 8.99 -3.63 -23.95
CA ASN A 525 8.48 -2.79 -22.89
C ASN A 525 9.65 -2.06 -22.22
N LYS A 526 9.52 -0.73 -22.07
CA LYS A 526 10.41 0.06 -21.23
C LYS A 526 9.57 0.64 -20.08
N SER A 527 9.86 0.20 -18.86
CA SER A 527 9.28 0.78 -17.66
C SER A 527 10.32 1.61 -16.91
N THR A 528 9.93 2.78 -16.44
CA THR A 528 10.77 3.64 -15.60
C THR A 528 9.98 4.09 -14.39
N THR A 529 10.62 4.13 -13.22
CA THR A 529 10.09 4.82 -12.05
C THR A 529 11.13 5.79 -11.49
N HIS A 530 10.67 6.94 -11.03
CA HIS A 530 11.48 7.97 -10.38
C HIS A 530 10.79 8.38 -9.08
N ARG A 531 11.44 8.09 -7.94
CA ARG A 531 10.99 8.49 -6.61
C ARG A 531 11.93 9.55 -6.07
N ILE A 532 11.39 10.71 -5.68
CA ILE A 532 12.14 11.80 -5.06
C ILE A 532 11.53 12.07 -3.68
N GLN A 533 12.39 12.19 -2.69
CA GLN A 533 12.05 12.58 -1.32
C GLN A 533 12.86 13.81 -0.96
N ALA A 534 12.18 14.86 -0.54
CA ALA A 534 12.85 15.96 0.13
C ALA A 534 13.30 15.50 1.53
N ALA A 535 14.41 16.03 2.01
CA ALA A 535 14.71 15.98 3.43
C ALA A 535 13.62 16.72 4.20
N GLU A 536 13.37 16.29 5.44
CA GLU A 536 12.41 16.98 6.29
C GLU A 536 12.88 18.42 6.51
N ALA A 537 11.99 19.40 6.28
CA ALA A 537 12.21 20.77 6.74
C ALA A 537 11.69 20.86 8.17
N TYR A 538 12.63 20.77 9.13
CA TYR A 538 12.36 20.75 10.56
C TYR A 538 12.61 22.13 11.18
N SER A 539 11.68 22.60 12.01
CA SER A 539 11.79 23.85 12.76
C SER A 539 11.40 23.66 14.22
N THR A 540 12.32 23.98 15.13
CA THR A 540 12.06 23.98 16.58
C THR A 540 11.29 25.23 16.97
N LEU A 541 10.16 25.07 17.68
CA LEU A 541 9.35 26.16 18.19
C LEU A 541 9.49 26.24 19.72
N GLY A 542 8.54 25.68 20.46
CA GLY A 542 8.64 25.46 21.91
C GLY A 542 9.33 24.15 22.30
N ASP A 543 9.85 23.37 21.34
CA ASP A 543 10.52 22.07 21.54
C ASP A 543 9.68 21.01 22.30
N TRP A 544 10.23 19.82 22.52
CA TRP A 544 9.51 18.74 23.19
C TRP A 544 9.21 19.03 24.67
N GLY A 545 9.92 19.97 25.29
CA GLY A 545 9.66 20.47 26.65
C GLY A 545 8.58 21.55 26.74
N VAL A 546 8.05 22.01 25.60
CA VAL A 546 6.96 23.00 25.51
C VAL A 546 7.35 24.33 26.19
N ALA A 547 8.54 24.84 25.91
CA ALA A 547 9.17 25.96 26.63
C ALA A 547 8.47 27.32 26.49
N ASN A 548 7.60 27.51 25.49
CA ASN A 548 7.08 28.83 25.09
C ASN A 548 5.58 29.05 25.34
N VAL A 549 4.94 28.29 26.25
CA VAL A 549 3.48 28.34 26.48
C VAL A 549 2.91 29.75 26.66
N ASP A 550 3.48 30.56 27.56
CA ASP A 550 3.01 31.93 27.82
C ASP A 550 3.08 32.82 26.57
N ARG A 551 4.17 32.69 25.79
CA ARG A 551 4.39 33.45 24.56
C ARG A 551 3.40 33.02 23.49
N ASP A 552 3.27 31.71 23.26
CA ASP A 552 2.39 31.15 22.24
C ASP A 552 0.94 31.54 22.50
N THR A 553 0.51 31.44 23.76
CA THR A 553 -0.82 31.86 24.21
C THR A 553 -1.03 33.37 23.98
N ALA A 554 -0.09 34.21 24.40
CA ALA A 554 -0.19 35.66 24.22
C ALA A 554 -0.16 36.09 22.73
N ALA A 555 0.45 35.27 21.87
CA ALA A 555 0.49 35.45 20.42
C ALA A 555 -0.74 34.86 19.69
N GLY A 556 -1.77 34.41 20.43
CA GLY A 556 -3.04 33.98 19.85
C GLY A 556 -3.07 32.52 19.37
N LEU A 557 -2.18 31.64 19.84
CA LEU A 557 -2.22 30.21 19.49
C LEU A 557 -3.61 29.60 19.73
N MET A 558 -4.24 29.93 20.87
CA MET A 558 -5.53 29.37 21.25
C MET A 558 -6.68 29.82 20.34
N ASP A 559 -6.54 30.94 19.62
CA ASP A 559 -7.54 31.41 18.65
C ASP A 559 -7.60 30.52 17.39
N LEU A 560 -6.57 29.69 17.18
CA LEU A 560 -6.45 28.76 16.05
C LEU A 560 -6.90 27.33 16.39
N LEU A 561 -7.30 27.10 17.64
CA LEU A 561 -7.64 25.78 18.16
C LEU A 561 -9.11 25.73 18.60
N GLN A 562 -9.75 24.60 18.31
CA GLN A 562 -11.13 24.31 18.71
C GLN A 562 -11.13 23.13 19.67
N PRO A 563 -11.84 23.21 20.81
CA PRO A 563 -11.91 22.09 21.74
C PRO A 563 -12.70 20.93 21.11
N VAL A 564 -12.24 19.71 21.32
CA VAL A 564 -12.88 18.48 20.84
C VAL A 564 -12.85 17.41 21.94
N SER A 565 -13.84 16.52 21.96
CA SER A 565 -13.80 15.30 22.77
C SER A 565 -13.30 14.15 21.91
N ILE A 566 -11.98 13.94 21.82
CA ILE A 566 -11.40 13.02 20.82
C ILE A 566 -11.85 11.56 20.99
N VAL A 567 -11.92 11.08 22.22
CA VAL A 567 -12.43 9.73 22.53
C VAL A 567 -13.95 9.65 22.38
N GLY A 568 -14.64 10.79 22.48
CA GLY A 568 -16.08 10.87 22.26
C GLY A 568 -16.50 10.86 20.79
N LEU A 569 -15.54 10.78 19.86
CA LEU A 569 -15.81 10.61 18.42
C LEU A 569 -15.99 9.13 18.02
N PHE A 570 -15.72 8.20 18.94
CA PHE A 570 -15.93 6.77 18.71
C PHE A 570 -17.38 6.40 19.03
N ASP A 571 -18.27 6.54 18.05
CA ASP A 571 -19.71 6.41 18.26
C ASP A 571 -20.15 5.00 18.64
N ASP A 572 -19.38 3.99 18.21
CA ASP A 572 -19.63 2.57 18.49
C ASP A 572 -19.15 2.13 19.88
N TYR A 573 -18.44 3.00 20.61
CA TYR A 573 -17.85 2.67 21.90
C TYR A 573 -18.35 3.58 23.02
N SER A 574 -18.76 2.96 24.13
CA SER A 574 -19.10 3.71 25.34
C SER A 574 -17.82 4.12 26.09
N ALA A 575 -17.21 5.24 25.70
CA ALA A 575 -16.01 5.76 26.33
C ALA A 575 -16.22 7.14 26.97
N ASN A 576 -15.45 7.45 28.02
CA ASN A 576 -15.50 8.75 28.67
C ASN A 576 -14.95 9.84 27.74
N SER A 577 -15.56 11.02 27.77
CA SER A 577 -15.05 12.18 27.05
C SER A 577 -13.62 12.49 27.49
N TRP A 578 -12.77 12.78 26.52
CA TRP A 578 -11.43 13.26 26.75
C TRP A 578 -11.23 14.57 25.98
N PRO A 579 -11.12 15.71 26.69
CA PRO A 579 -10.86 17.00 26.06
C PRO A 579 -9.50 17.05 25.36
N ALA A 580 -9.53 17.48 24.10
CA ALA A 580 -8.39 17.68 23.22
C ALA A 580 -8.60 18.95 22.37
N TRP A 581 -7.72 19.17 21.41
CA TRP A 581 -7.77 20.33 20.51
C TRP A 581 -7.66 19.89 19.03
N ARG A 582 -8.44 20.55 18.17
CA ARG A 582 -8.39 20.46 16.71
C ARG A 582 -7.97 21.81 16.14
N GLY A 583 -7.07 21.81 15.17
CA GLY A 583 -6.61 23.01 14.48
C GLY A 583 -6.26 22.75 13.02
N ASN A 584 -6.20 23.82 12.22
CA ASN A 584 -5.76 23.72 10.83
C ASN A 584 -4.23 23.82 10.77
N ALA A 585 -3.55 22.72 10.40
CA ALA A 585 -2.09 22.68 10.37
C ALA A 585 -1.45 23.74 9.46
N GLY A 586 -2.11 24.11 8.34
CA GLY A 586 -1.63 25.17 7.45
C GLY A 586 -1.70 26.57 8.09
N GLN A 587 -2.81 26.88 8.77
CA GLN A 587 -2.95 28.14 9.52
C GLN A 587 -1.97 28.22 10.69
N LEU A 588 -1.81 27.12 11.42
CA LEU A 588 -0.84 27.03 12.51
C LEU A 588 0.60 27.19 12.00
N ALA A 589 0.94 26.61 10.85
CA ALA A 589 2.25 26.80 10.23
C ALA A 589 2.47 28.26 9.80
N GLN A 590 1.47 28.93 9.23
CA GLN A 590 1.53 30.35 8.90
C GLN A 590 1.73 31.23 10.14
N TRP A 591 0.98 30.96 11.20
CA TRP A 591 1.14 31.64 12.49
C TRP A 591 2.55 31.42 13.04
N ALA A 592 3.05 30.18 13.05
CA ALA A 592 4.40 29.86 13.53
C ALA A 592 5.47 30.57 12.69
N SER A 593 5.28 30.66 11.37
CA SER A 593 6.18 31.43 10.49
C SER A 593 6.23 32.91 10.86
N GLY A 594 5.07 33.52 11.16
CA GLY A 594 4.99 34.91 11.61
C GLY A 594 5.64 35.13 12.98
N GLU A 595 5.34 34.26 13.94
CA GLU A 595 5.78 34.42 15.33
C GLU A 595 7.23 34.00 15.56
N TYR A 596 7.68 32.90 14.95
CA TYR A 596 9.02 32.34 15.12
C TYR A 596 9.98 32.67 13.97
N GLY A 597 9.51 33.25 12.86
CA GLY A 597 10.35 33.56 11.70
C GLY A 597 10.82 32.32 10.94
N VAL A 598 10.12 31.18 11.09
CA VAL A 598 10.47 29.90 10.45
C VAL A 598 9.98 29.86 8.98
N GLY A 599 10.72 29.16 8.11
CA GLY A 599 10.35 29.00 6.71
C GLY A 599 9.36 27.85 6.50
N LEU A 600 8.43 28.01 5.54
CA LEU A 600 7.38 27.03 5.24
C LEU A 600 7.61 26.22 3.94
N GLY A 601 8.77 26.37 3.31
CA GLY A 601 9.08 25.67 2.06
C GLY A 601 9.58 24.25 2.29
N VAL A 602 9.43 23.41 1.26
CA VAL A 602 10.12 22.13 1.17
C VAL A 602 11.64 22.35 1.24
N ASN A 603 12.34 21.48 1.96
CA ASN A 603 13.80 21.48 1.98
C ASN A 603 14.33 21.20 0.55
N PRO A 604 15.15 22.07 -0.05
CA PRO A 604 15.71 21.82 -1.37
C PRO A 604 16.65 20.60 -1.40
N GLN A 605 17.20 20.20 -0.24
CA GLN A 605 17.98 18.98 -0.10
C GLN A 605 17.09 17.75 -0.24
N ARG A 606 17.56 16.74 -0.98
CA ARG A 606 16.86 15.46 -1.15
C ARG A 606 17.35 14.45 -0.11
N ALA A 607 16.43 13.79 0.59
CA ALA A 607 16.73 12.63 1.41
C ALA A 607 16.95 11.37 0.56
N ALA A 608 16.25 11.27 -0.58
CA ALA A 608 16.50 10.23 -1.56
C ALA A 608 16.07 10.66 -2.97
N ASP A 609 16.81 10.21 -3.97
CA ASP A 609 16.49 10.39 -5.38
C ASP A 609 16.79 9.08 -6.12
N ASN A 610 15.74 8.28 -6.35
CA ASN A 610 15.87 6.91 -6.83
C ASN A 610 15.23 6.76 -8.21
N PHE A 611 15.98 6.24 -9.16
CA PHE A 611 15.53 5.96 -10.52
C PHE A 611 15.77 4.49 -10.87
N VAL A 612 14.72 3.78 -11.31
CA VAL A 612 14.83 2.41 -11.82
C VAL A 612 14.28 2.34 -13.24
N GLU A 613 15.06 1.76 -14.14
CA GLU A 613 14.69 1.47 -15.52
C GLU A 613 14.72 -0.04 -15.77
N GLU A 614 13.62 -0.58 -16.30
CA GLU A 614 13.52 -1.97 -16.76
C GLU A 614 13.20 -2.01 -18.25
N LYS A 615 14.00 -2.74 -19.02
CA LYS A 615 13.78 -2.98 -20.45
C LYS A 615 13.51 -4.46 -20.67
N THR A 616 12.27 -4.80 -21.01
CA THR A 616 11.84 -6.16 -21.30
C THR A 616 11.65 -6.35 -22.79
N LYS A 617 12.13 -7.48 -23.31
CA LYS A 617 11.86 -7.95 -24.67
C LYS A 617 11.34 -9.37 -24.58
N ALA A 618 10.33 -9.68 -25.36
CA ALA A 618 9.76 -11.01 -25.37
C ALA A 618 9.34 -11.46 -26.77
N ALA A 619 9.31 -12.77 -26.93
CA ALA A 619 8.69 -13.45 -28.05
C ALA A 619 7.86 -14.60 -27.51
N TYR A 620 6.72 -14.86 -28.13
CA TYR A 620 5.86 -15.96 -27.74
C TYR A 620 5.30 -16.70 -28.94
N PHE A 621 4.94 -17.95 -28.70
CA PHE A 621 4.20 -18.80 -29.61
C PHE A 621 3.16 -19.59 -28.81
N GLN A 622 1.97 -19.72 -29.34
CA GLN A 622 0.84 -20.40 -28.73
C GLN A 622 0.04 -21.11 -29.82
N VAL A 623 -0.50 -22.27 -29.49
CA VAL A 623 -1.45 -23.01 -30.31
C VAL A 623 -2.67 -23.35 -29.48
N GLU A 624 -3.83 -23.21 -30.09
CA GLU A 624 -5.10 -23.62 -29.53
C GLU A 624 -5.73 -24.64 -30.48
N LEU A 625 -6.22 -25.74 -29.93
CA LEU A 625 -6.72 -26.90 -30.65
C LEU A 625 -8.06 -27.30 -30.09
N ASP A 626 -9.06 -27.33 -30.95
CA ASP A 626 -10.34 -27.98 -30.67
C ASP A 626 -10.24 -29.45 -31.09
N GLY A 627 -10.79 -30.33 -30.27
CA GLY A 627 -10.75 -31.77 -30.53
C GLY A 627 -11.85 -32.53 -29.84
N GLU A 628 -11.82 -33.85 -29.98
CA GLU A 628 -12.76 -34.76 -29.36
C GLU A 628 -12.01 -35.91 -28.70
N LEU A 629 -12.35 -36.24 -27.45
CA LEU A 629 -11.80 -37.37 -26.72
C LEU A 629 -12.94 -38.26 -26.21
N GLY A 630 -13.16 -39.41 -26.87
CA GLY A 630 -14.19 -40.37 -26.46
C GLY A 630 -15.62 -39.82 -26.54
N GLY A 631 -15.96 -39.04 -27.57
CA GLY A 631 -17.28 -38.40 -27.69
C GLY A 631 -17.39 -37.02 -27.03
N MET A 632 -16.42 -36.64 -26.19
CA MET A 632 -16.45 -35.39 -25.43
C MET A 632 -15.64 -34.31 -26.14
N ARG A 633 -16.22 -33.11 -26.28
CA ARG A 633 -15.51 -31.95 -26.84
C ARG A 633 -14.36 -31.55 -25.93
N THR A 634 -13.22 -31.23 -26.51
CA THR A 634 -12.02 -30.78 -25.80
C THR A 634 -11.48 -29.50 -26.43
N ASN A 635 -10.89 -28.65 -25.60
CA ASN A 635 -10.11 -27.50 -26.05
C ASN A 635 -8.76 -27.50 -25.33
N THR A 636 -7.69 -27.41 -26.10
CA THR A 636 -6.31 -27.46 -25.61
C THR A 636 -5.55 -26.23 -26.05
N ARG A 637 -4.93 -25.52 -25.13
CA ARG A 637 -4.02 -24.39 -25.40
C ARG A 637 -2.62 -24.72 -24.91
N LEU A 638 -1.63 -24.62 -25.77
CA LEU A 638 -0.22 -24.81 -25.46
C LEU A 638 0.55 -23.57 -25.86
N GLY A 639 1.30 -22.99 -24.94
CA GLY A 639 2.04 -21.75 -25.18
C GLY A 639 3.42 -21.75 -24.56
N VAL A 640 4.32 -20.97 -25.16
CA VAL A 640 5.62 -20.65 -24.59
C VAL A 640 5.93 -19.19 -24.84
N ARG A 641 6.37 -18.49 -23.80
CA ARG A 641 6.90 -17.12 -23.89
C ARG A 641 8.35 -17.12 -23.40
N TYR A 642 9.24 -16.53 -24.18
CA TYR A 642 10.61 -16.25 -23.75
C TYR A 642 10.76 -14.75 -23.54
N GLU A 643 11.31 -14.34 -22.40
CA GLU A 643 11.56 -12.95 -22.11
C GLU A 643 12.92 -12.69 -21.48
N THR A 644 13.46 -11.51 -21.76
CA THR A 644 14.68 -10.99 -21.15
C THR A 644 14.42 -9.60 -20.60
N THR A 645 14.87 -9.33 -19.37
CA THR A 645 14.77 -8.01 -18.76
C THR A 645 16.14 -7.53 -18.30
N ASP A 646 16.50 -6.32 -18.72
CA ASP A 646 17.66 -5.58 -18.23
C ASP A 646 17.18 -4.53 -17.21
N VAL A 647 17.80 -4.48 -16.04
CA VAL A 647 17.48 -3.54 -14.95
C VAL A 647 18.67 -2.60 -14.75
N VAL A 648 18.40 -1.30 -14.72
CA VAL A 648 19.37 -0.27 -14.32
C VAL A 648 18.76 0.52 -13.18
N SER A 649 19.42 0.50 -12.03
CA SER A 649 19.03 1.29 -10.87
C SER A 649 20.06 2.38 -10.64
N THR A 650 19.61 3.60 -10.37
CA THR A 650 20.48 4.73 -10.04
C THR A 650 19.86 5.52 -8.92
N SER A 651 20.60 5.67 -7.83
CA SER A 651 20.19 6.48 -6.69
C SER A 651 21.20 7.59 -6.46
N VAL A 652 20.72 8.82 -6.28
CA VAL A 652 21.57 9.94 -5.88
C VAL A 652 21.39 10.16 -4.39
N ILE A 653 22.50 10.10 -3.65
CA ILE A 653 22.52 10.25 -2.19
C ILE A 653 23.61 11.26 -1.80
N ALA A 654 23.37 11.99 -0.71
CA ALA A 654 24.41 12.76 -0.04
C ALA A 654 25.33 11.79 0.72
N VAL A 655 26.64 11.96 0.61
CA VAL A 655 27.60 11.00 1.21
C VAL A 655 27.74 11.27 2.71
N PRO A 656 27.51 10.29 3.59
CA PRO A 656 27.86 10.42 5.00
C PRO A 656 29.36 10.64 5.20
N GLU A 657 29.73 11.69 5.92
CA GLU A 657 31.14 12.03 6.19
C GLU A 657 31.60 11.59 7.59
N SER A 658 30.75 11.77 8.60
CA SER A 658 31.07 11.42 9.99
C SER A 658 29.83 11.13 10.82
N ILE A 659 30.05 10.42 11.94
CA ILE A 659 29.07 10.31 13.02
C ILE A 659 29.43 11.37 14.06
N GLU A 660 28.49 12.25 14.34
CA GLU A 660 28.58 13.29 15.36
C GLU A 660 27.77 12.83 16.58
N TRP A 661 28.42 12.78 17.74
CA TRP A 661 27.79 12.52 19.02
C TRP A 661 27.64 13.85 19.76
N GLN A 662 26.41 14.27 20.03
CA GLN A 662 26.09 15.64 20.46
C GLN A 662 25.86 15.73 21.98
N ALA A 663 25.17 14.73 22.54
CA ALA A 663 24.85 14.62 23.95
C ALA A 663 24.37 13.20 24.24
N ASN A 664 24.27 12.80 25.51
CA ASN A 664 23.67 11.55 25.97
C ASN A 664 23.54 10.45 24.88
N ASN A 665 22.32 10.19 24.39
CA ASN A 665 22.01 9.25 23.31
C ASN A 665 21.71 9.95 21.97
N ASP A 666 22.07 11.22 21.84
CA ASP A 666 21.82 12.07 20.69
C ASP A 666 23.00 12.03 19.71
N PHE A 667 22.75 11.46 18.54
CA PHE A 667 23.72 11.39 17.44
C PHE A 667 23.12 11.92 16.16
N ARG A 668 23.99 12.39 15.27
CA ARG A 668 23.65 12.77 13.92
C ARG A 668 24.66 12.20 12.92
N ILE A 669 24.17 11.81 11.75
CA ILE A 669 25.03 11.57 10.58
C ILE A 669 25.25 12.92 9.88
N VAL A 670 26.51 13.35 9.80
CA VAL A 670 26.87 14.54 9.03
C VAL A 670 26.98 14.15 7.56
N LEU A 671 26.18 14.81 6.72
CA LEU A 671 26.14 14.58 5.28
C LEU A 671 27.00 15.62 4.55
N SER A 672 27.69 15.20 3.49
CA SER A 672 28.40 16.10 2.59
C SER A 672 27.44 16.96 1.77
N ASP A 673 27.88 18.14 1.35
CA ASP A 673 27.19 18.93 0.31
C ASP A 673 27.22 18.25 -1.08
N GLU A 674 28.11 17.26 -1.26
CA GLU A 674 28.27 16.52 -2.51
C GLU A 674 27.21 15.42 -2.68
N GLN A 675 26.52 15.42 -3.82
CA GLN A 675 25.55 14.40 -4.21
C GLN A 675 26.22 13.42 -5.17
N GLN A 676 26.26 12.13 -4.82
CA GLN A 676 26.93 11.09 -5.60
C GLN A 676 25.92 10.06 -6.16
N PRO A 677 25.94 9.77 -7.48
CA PRO A 677 25.10 8.74 -8.07
C PRO A 677 25.69 7.34 -7.87
N PHE A 678 24.90 6.43 -7.30
CA PHE A 678 25.18 5.00 -7.24
C PHE A 678 24.39 4.29 -8.33
N THR A 679 25.07 3.67 -9.28
CA THR A 679 24.43 2.91 -10.37
C THR A 679 24.77 1.44 -10.30
N GLU A 680 23.74 0.60 -10.31
CA GLU A 680 23.85 -0.85 -10.37
C GLU A 680 23.05 -1.41 -11.54
N LYS A 681 23.46 -2.57 -12.05
CA LYS A 681 22.86 -3.20 -13.23
C LYS A 681 22.63 -4.68 -12.98
N ALA A 682 21.49 -5.17 -13.41
CA ALA A 682 21.14 -6.58 -13.35
C ALA A 682 20.46 -7.03 -14.65
N ARG A 683 20.44 -8.34 -14.87
CA ARG A 683 19.80 -8.95 -16.04
C ARG A 683 19.28 -10.34 -15.70
N TYR A 684 18.09 -10.67 -16.19
CA TYR A 684 17.52 -12.00 -16.09
C TYR A 684 16.72 -12.37 -17.34
N SER A 685 16.45 -13.67 -17.51
CA SER A 685 15.63 -14.20 -18.60
C SER A 685 14.86 -15.42 -18.17
N TYR A 686 13.65 -15.59 -18.72
CA TYR A 686 12.75 -16.68 -18.36
C TYR A 686 12.11 -17.31 -19.60
N ILE A 687 11.86 -18.62 -19.52
CA ILE A 687 10.97 -19.35 -20.41
C ILE A 687 9.72 -19.69 -19.61
N LEU A 688 8.57 -19.26 -20.10
CA LEU A 688 7.27 -19.35 -19.43
C LEU A 688 6.34 -20.24 -20.29
N PRO A 689 6.38 -21.58 -20.11
CA PRO A 689 5.43 -22.47 -20.74
C PRO A 689 4.06 -22.39 -20.06
N ASN A 690 3.01 -22.67 -20.82
CA ASN A 690 1.67 -22.89 -20.30
C ASN A 690 0.94 -23.97 -21.12
N LEU A 691 0.04 -24.66 -20.44
CA LEU A 691 -0.88 -25.66 -20.95
C LEU A 691 -2.22 -25.42 -20.26
N ASP A 692 -3.27 -25.22 -21.04
CA ASP A 692 -4.64 -25.31 -20.55
C ASP A 692 -5.34 -26.43 -21.34
N PHE A 693 -6.10 -27.26 -20.63
CA PHE A 693 -6.90 -28.32 -21.21
C PHE A 693 -8.28 -28.29 -20.57
N SER A 694 -9.31 -28.35 -21.40
CA SER A 694 -10.68 -28.49 -20.94
C SER A 694 -11.41 -29.58 -21.70
N ILE A 695 -12.37 -30.22 -21.02
CA ILE A 695 -13.18 -31.30 -21.55
C ILE A 695 -14.62 -31.14 -21.08
N ASP A 696 -15.56 -31.17 -22.03
CA ASP A 696 -16.99 -31.16 -21.75
C ASP A 696 -17.40 -32.61 -21.43
N LEU A 697 -17.41 -32.98 -20.14
CA LEU A 697 -17.75 -34.31 -19.64
C LEU A 697 -19.22 -34.66 -19.97
N THR A 698 -20.09 -33.65 -19.96
CA THR A 698 -21.46 -33.67 -20.49
C THR A 698 -21.75 -32.30 -21.13
N GLU A 699 -22.96 -32.09 -21.67
CA GLU A 699 -23.38 -30.77 -22.18
C GLU A 699 -23.41 -29.68 -21.10
N GLU A 700 -23.48 -30.06 -19.83
CA GLU A 700 -23.58 -29.15 -18.68
C GLU A 700 -22.35 -29.22 -17.77
N LEU A 701 -21.57 -30.31 -17.80
CA LEU A 701 -20.46 -30.54 -16.88
C LEU A 701 -19.12 -30.44 -17.62
N LYS A 702 -18.25 -29.54 -17.15
CA LYS A 702 -16.93 -29.27 -17.72
C LYS A 702 -15.82 -29.51 -16.72
N GLY A 703 -14.78 -30.20 -17.17
CA GLY A 703 -13.52 -30.38 -16.44
C GLY A 703 -12.42 -29.50 -17.03
N ARG A 704 -11.55 -28.94 -16.18
CA ARG A 704 -10.42 -28.10 -16.57
C ARG A 704 -9.15 -28.49 -15.85
N VAL A 705 -8.04 -28.42 -16.56
CA VAL A 705 -6.69 -28.59 -16.01
C VAL A 705 -5.77 -27.56 -16.66
N SER A 706 -5.07 -26.79 -15.84
CA SER A 706 -4.06 -25.85 -16.31
C SER A 706 -2.74 -26.08 -15.60
N PHE A 707 -1.65 -26.04 -16.37
CA PHE A 707 -0.28 -26.04 -15.87
C PHE A 707 0.46 -24.88 -16.51
N GLY A 708 1.30 -24.20 -15.74
CA GLY A 708 2.10 -23.15 -16.35
C GLY A 708 3.07 -22.50 -15.41
N LYS A 709 3.97 -21.71 -15.98
CA LYS A 709 4.97 -20.97 -15.24
C LYS A 709 4.69 -19.48 -15.31
N SER A 710 4.72 -18.83 -14.16
CA SER A 710 4.53 -17.38 -14.05
C SER A 710 5.64 -16.76 -13.20
N ILE A 711 5.84 -15.46 -13.40
CA ILE A 711 6.76 -14.67 -12.59
C ILE A 711 6.09 -13.41 -12.07
N ALA A 712 6.60 -12.86 -10.97
CA ALA A 712 6.32 -11.51 -10.53
C ALA A 712 7.62 -10.76 -10.21
N ARG A 713 7.73 -9.52 -10.70
CA ARG A 713 8.94 -8.70 -10.53
C ARG A 713 8.99 -8.10 -9.12
N ALA A 714 10.21 -7.88 -8.63
CA ALA A 714 10.42 -7.27 -7.32
C ALA A 714 9.84 -5.84 -7.25
N PRO A 715 9.21 -5.42 -6.14
CA PRO A 715 8.79 -4.02 -5.94
C PRO A 715 9.94 -3.03 -6.21
N TYR A 716 9.64 -1.83 -6.73
CA TYR A 716 10.70 -0.88 -7.07
C TYR A 716 11.51 -0.42 -5.85
N GLY A 717 10.87 -0.29 -4.68
CA GLY A 717 11.55 0.04 -3.42
C GLY A 717 12.71 -0.89 -3.07
N ASN A 718 12.63 -2.17 -3.46
CA ASN A 718 13.66 -3.17 -3.21
C ASN A 718 14.79 -3.14 -4.25
N LEU A 719 14.63 -2.36 -5.32
CA LEU A 719 15.55 -2.29 -6.45
C LEU A 719 16.39 -1.00 -6.45
N TYR A 720 16.29 -0.14 -5.45
CA TYR A 720 17.13 1.06 -5.37
C TYR A 720 18.61 0.71 -5.17
N ALA A 721 19.52 1.58 -5.60
CA ALA A 721 20.96 1.35 -5.53
C ALA A 721 21.55 2.09 -4.33
N GLY A 722 22.71 1.61 -3.85
CA GLY A 722 23.46 2.28 -2.79
C GLY A 722 22.96 1.99 -1.37
N PRO A 723 23.86 2.04 -0.37
CA PRO A 723 23.49 1.89 1.03
C PRO A 723 23.14 3.22 1.70
N GLY A 724 22.24 3.24 2.67
CA GLY A 724 22.02 4.39 3.57
C GLY A 724 22.42 4.02 5.00
N ALA A 725 23.05 4.97 5.70
CA ALA A 725 23.36 4.86 7.12
C ALA A 725 22.29 5.61 7.93
N GLN A 726 21.76 4.97 8.97
CA GLN A 726 20.90 5.65 9.94
C GLN A 726 21.74 6.16 11.11
N GLN A 727 21.22 7.16 11.83
CA GLN A 727 21.92 7.68 13.00
C GLN A 727 21.92 6.67 14.16
N PRO A 728 23.00 6.56 14.94
CA PRO A 728 23.00 5.87 16.22
C PRO A 728 22.05 6.49 17.23
N PHE A 729 21.71 5.74 18.27
CA PHE A 729 20.83 6.21 19.36
C PHE A 729 21.38 5.80 20.74
N GLY A 730 22.71 5.64 20.83
CA GLY A 730 23.43 5.22 22.03
C GLY A 730 24.77 4.56 21.71
N SER A 731 25.63 4.42 22.73
CA SER A 731 26.95 3.81 22.62
C SER A 731 26.88 2.29 22.49
N VAL A 732 27.42 1.75 21.39
CA VAL A 732 27.53 0.30 21.19
C VAL A 732 28.54 -0.36 22.13
N LEU A 733 29.37 0.44 22.80
CA LEU A 733 30.28 0.00 23.85
C LEU A 733 29.54 -0.29 25.17
N ILE A 734 28.47 0.45 25.46
CA ILE A 734 27.62 0.26 26.65
C ILE A 734 26.56 -0.79 26.39
N ASP A 735 25.79 -0.60 25.31
CA ASP A 735 24.72 -1.50 24.92
C ASP A 735 24.84 -1.84 23.42
N PRO A 736 25.28 -3.04 23.05
CA PRO A 736 25.35 -3.45 21.65
C PRO A 736 24.00 -3.39 20.91
N SER A 737 22.87 -3.35 21.63
CA SER A 737 21.52 -3.18 21.06
C SER A 737 21.26 -1.78 20.53
N SER A 738 22.05 -0.77 20.94
CA SER A 738 21.96 0.63 20.46
C SER A 738 22.53 0.85 19.06
N ARG A 739 23.05 -0.21 18.43
CA ARG A 739 23.72 -0.16 17.14
C ARG A 739 22.78 0.37 16.06
N ALA A 740 23.22 1.42 15.38
CA ALA A 740 22.49 2.02 14.28
C ALA A 740 22.22 0.99 13.17
N SER A 741 21.06 1.14 12.56
CA SER A 741 20.73 0.37 11.36
C SER A 741 21.32 1.02 10.12
N GLY A 742 21.40 0.24 9.04
CA GLY A 742 21.57 0.76 7.70
C GLY A 742 20.55 0.10 6.77
N ASN A 743 20.38 0.65 5.59
CA ASN A 743 19.62 0.01 4.53
C ASN A 743 20.49 -0.15 3.28
N SER A 744 20.32 -1.23 2.54
CA SER A 744 20.96 -1.43 1.25
C SER A 744 20.00 -2.25 0.42
N GLN A 745 19.32 -1.62 -0.53
CA GLN A 745 18.41 -2.31 -1.43
C GLN A 745 19.20 -3.16 -2.44
N ASN A 746 18.52 -3.96 -3.27
CA ASN A 746 19.18 -4.94 -4.12
C ASN A 746 18.61 -4.93 -5.56
N PRO A 747 19.23 -4.16 -6.46
CA PRO A 747 18.89 -4.12 -7.88
C PRO A 747 19.04 -5.47 -8.60
N SER A 748 19.76 -6.43 -8.01
CA SER A 748 20.02 -7.77 -8.56
C SER A 748 19.01 -8.83 -8.14
N LEU A 749 17.91 -8.44 -7.47
CA LEU A 749 16.84 -9.37 -7.12
C LEU A 749 16.24 -10.02 -8.37
N LYS A 750 16.13 -11.34 -8.31
CA LYS A 750 15.39 -12.14 -9.29
C LYS A 750 13.88 -12.00 -9.04
N PRO A 751 13.05 -12.03 -10.10
CA PRO A 751 11.61 -12.20 -9.96
C PRO A 751 11.24 -13.45 -9.15
N LEU A 752 10.10 -13.36 -8.45
CA LEU A 752 9.41 -14.55 -7.94
C LEU A 752 9.04 -15.42 -9.13
N GLU A 753 9.16 -16.74 -8.97
CA GLU A 753 8.95 -17.71 -10.02
C GLU A 753 8.07 -18.83 -9.48
N SER A 754 6.93 -19.09 -10.14
CA SER A 754 5.93 -20.08 -9.70
C SER A 754 5.64 -21.10 -10.78
N ASP A 755 5.71 -22.38 -10.38
CA ASP A 755 5.09 -23.48 -11.11
C ASP A 755 3.64 -23.64 -10.61
N ASN A 756 2.68 -23.56 -11.52
CA ASN A 756 1.26 -23.50 -11.21
C ASN A 756 0.53 -24.75 -11.72
N LEU A 757 -0.43 -25.23 -10.93
CA LEU A 757 -1.42 -26.25 -11.29
C LEU A 757 -2.81 -25.78 -10.85
N ASP A 758 -3.78 -25.86 -11.75
CA ASP A 758 -5.19 -25.61 -11.48
C ASP A 758 -6.03 -26.80 -11.98
N LEU A 759 -6.98 -27.26 -11.16
CA LEU A 759 -7.93 -28.33 -11.47
C LEU A 759 -9.34 -27.81 -11.20
N GLY A 760 -10.16 -27.69 -12.24
CA GLY A 760 -11.51 -27.14 -12.16
C GLY A 760 -12.59 -28.15 -12.55
N LEU A 761 -13.73 -28.08 -11.88
CA LEU A 761 -14.97 -28.74 -12.27
C LEU A 761 -16.11 -27.70 -12.24
N GLU A 762 -16.84 -27.59 -13.34
CA GLU A 762 -17.86 -26.55 -13.55
C GLU A 762 -19.16 -27.21 -14.03
N TRP A 763 -20.28 -26.93 -13.39
CA TRP A 763 -21.61 -27.43 -13.75
C TRP A 763 -22.54 -26.27 -14.12
N TYR A 764 -22.93 -26.21 -15.39
CA TYR A 764 -23.78 -25.21 -16.03
C TYR A 764 -25.17 -25.79 -16.25
N PHE A 765 -26.02 -25.74 -15.23
CA PHE A 765 -27.30 -26.47 -15.19
C PHE A 765 -28.51 -25.66 -15.64
N ALA A 766 -28.34 -24.35 -15.88
CA ALA A 766 -29.38 -23.48 -16.41
C ALA A 766 -28.77 -22.20 -16.99
N ASP A 767 -29.57 -21.43 -17.73
CA ASP A 767 -29.16 -20.12 -18.25
C ASP A 767 -28.69 -19.19 -17.12
N ALA A 768 -27.57 -18.51 -17.36
CA ALA A 768 -26.91 -17.64 -16.39
C ALA A 768 -26.73 -18.29 -15.01
N SER A 769 -26.59 -19.61 -14.91
CA SER A 769 -26.51 -20.35 -13.64
C SER A 769 -25.43 -21.42 -13.68
N TYR A 770 -24.53 -21.41 -12.71
CA TYR A 770 -23.46 -22.40 -12.61
C TYR A 770 -23.01 -22.61 -11.17
N VAL A 771 -22.35 -23.75 -10.93
CA VAL A 771 -21.51 -23.99 -9.75
C VAL A 771 -20.14 -24.44 -10.24
N SER A 772 -19.08 -23.90 -9.64
CA SER A 772 -17.69 -24.20 -9.98
C SER A 772 -16.89 -24.49 -8.72
N LEU A 773 -16.02 -25.49 -8.81
CA LEU A 773 -15.04 -25.84 -7.79
C LEU A 773 -13.67 -25.94 -8.45
N THR A 774 -12.71 -25.15 -7.98
CA THR A 774 -11.34 -25.16 -8.48
C THR A 774 -10.36 -25.39 -7.34
N TYR A 775 -9.50 -26.40 -7.48
CA TYR A 775 -8.29 -26.55 -6.66
C TYR A 775 -7.11 -25.92 -7.39
N TRP A 776 -6.28 -25.18 -6.68
CA TRP A 776 -5.04 -24.64 -7.24
C TRP A 776 -3.85 -24.90 -6.32
N ASN A 777 -2.68 -25.06 -6.92
CA ASN A 777 -1.40 -25.25 -6.24
C ASN A 777 -0.32 -24.45 -6.96
N LYS A 778 0.46 -23.69 -6.18
CA LYS A 778 1.56 -22.85 -6.65
C LYS A 778 2.81 -23.17 -5.85
N SER A 779 3.85 -23.62 -6.55
CA SER A 779 5.18 -23.84 -5.98
C SER A 779 6.07 -22.66 -6.35
N VAL A 780 6.29 -21.76 -5.38
CA VAL A 780 6.92 -20.46 -5.62
C VAL A 780 8.33 -20.45 -5.06
N SER A 781 9.25 -19.89 -5.83
CA SER A 781 10.66 -19.73 -5.51
C SER A 781 11.11 -18.28 -5.68
N ASN A 782 12.31 -17.98 -5.18
CA ASN A 782 12.91 -16.64 -5.18
C ASN A 782 12.10 -15.61 -4.39
N PHE A 783 11.43 -16.02 -3.31
CA PHE A 783 10.74 -15.06 -2.45
C PHE A 783 11.70 -13.99 -1.96
N ILE A 784 11.21 -12.77 -1.88
CA ILE A 784 11.99 -11.63 -1.42
C ILE A 784 11.72 -11.50 0.07
N GLY A 785 12.78 -11.60 0.87
CA GLY A 785 12.74 -11.18 2.26
C GLY A 785 14.03 -10.50 2.64
N ASN A 786 14.15 -10.14 3.91
CA ASN A 786 15.24 -9.31 4.39
C ASN A 786 16.25 -10.15 5.17
N THR A 787 17.50 -9.70 5.11
CA THR A 787 18.57 -10.15 5.99
C THR A 787 19.30 -8.95 6.54
N VAL A 788 19.82 -9.08 7.76
CA VAL A 788 20.64 -8.05 8.40
C VAL A 788 22.09 -8.51 8.40
N VAL A 789 22.98 -7.71 7.82
CA VAL A 789 24.42 -7.95 7.81
C VAL A 789 25.11 -6.82 8.55
N GLN A 790 26.04 -7.18 9.44
CA GLN A 790 26.91 -6.19 10.08
C GLN A 790 28.03 -5.80 9.14
N GLU A 791 28.03 -4.56 8.68
CA GLU A 791 29.08 -4.01 7.82
C GLU A 791 29.34 -2.53 8.11
N SER A 792 30.55 -2.08 7.79
CA SER A 792 30.89 -0.65 7.83
C SER A 792 30.39 0.01 6.55
N LEU A 793 29.70 1.14 6.71
CA LEU A 793 29.25 1.99 5.61
C LEU A 793 30.13 3.24 5.57
N TYR A 794 30.53 3.66 4.35
CA TYR A 794 31.25 4.91 4.07
C TYR A 794 32.58 5.12 4.82
N GLY A 795 33.10 4.09 5.50
CA GLY A 795 34.31 4.23 6.32
C GLY A 795 34.13 5.12 7.55
N LEU A 796 32.89 5.29 8.03
CA LEU A 796 32.59 6.09 9.22
C LEU A 796 33.24 5.48 10.47
N THR A 797 33.92 6.30 11.26
CA THR A 797 34.53 5.91 12.54
C THR A 797 33.54 6.05 13.70
N ASP A 798 33.60 5.14 14.67
CA ASP A 798 32.72 5.10 15.84
C ASP A 798 33.26 5.95 17.01
N PRO A 799 32.68 7.11 17.33
CA PRO A 799 33.16 7.96 18.44
C PRO A 799 33.03 7.29 19.82
N THR A 800 32.28 6.21 19.95
CA THR A 800 31.88 5.61 21.23
C THR A 800 32.69 4.37 21.64
N SER A 801 33.51 3.81 20.75
CA SER A 801 34.12 2.47 20.94
C SER A 801 35.64 2.41 20.93
N GLY A 802 36.30 3.54 20.65
CA GLY A 802 37.75 3.64 20.56
C GLY A 802 38.50 3.61 21.90
N PRO A 803 39.84 3.69 21.88
CA PRO A 803 40.66 3.62 23.09
C PRO A 803 40.29 4.65 24.15
N ASP A 804 39.97 5.88 23.74
CA ASP A 804 39.58 6.95 24.66
C ASP A 804 38.23 6.67 25.33
N ALA A 805 37.25 6.19 24.55
CA ALA A 805 35.92 5.84 25.07
C ALA A 805 36.01 4.68 26.06
N ARG A 806 36.87 3.68 25.80
CA ARG A 806 37.17 2.60 26.75
C ARG A 806 37.83 3.12 28.01
N ALA A 807 38.80 4.01 27.91
CA ALA A 807 39.45 4.62 29.07
C ALA A 807 38.47 5.43 29.93
N ALA A 808 37.55 6.17 29.28
CA ALA A 808 36.48 6.88 29.97
C ALA A 808 35.51 5.93 30.68
N LEU A 809 35.08 4.85 30.02
CA LEU A 809 34.19 3.84 30.60
C LEU A 809 34.85 3.07 31.76
N ASP A 810 36.12 2.70 31.61
CA ASP A 810 36.92 2.05 32.66
C ASP A 810 37.02 2.96 33.90
N PHE A 811 37.21 4.27 33.70
CA PHE A 811 37.17 5.25 34.79
C PHE A 811 35.79 5.31 35.46
N LEU A 812 34.71 5.45 34.68
CA LEU A 812 33.34 5.55 35.20
C LEU A 812 32.90 4.33 35.99
N THR A 813 33.38 3.15 35.61
CA THR A 813 33.08 1.88 36.30
C THR A 813 34.06 1.56 37.42
N SER A 814 35.07 2.39 37.64
CA SER A 814 36.06 2.21 38.70
C SER A 814 35.65 2.86 40.03
N GLY A 815 36.17 2.33 41.13
CA GLY A 815 36.08 3.00 42.44
C GLY A 815 36.78 4.37 42.49
N ALA A 816 37.66 4.68 41.53
CA ALA A 816 38.33 5.98 41.45
C ALA A 816 37.36 7.10 41.02
N CYS A 817 36.40 6.82 40.15
CA CYS A 817 35.36 7.79 39.80
C CYS A 817 34.53 8.13 41.03
N VAL A 818 34.04 7.13 41.77
CA VAL A 818 33.22 7.33 42.98
C VAL A 818 34.01 8.11 44.05
N ALA A 819 35.30 7.83 44.20
CA ALA A 819 36.17 8.57 45.11
C ALA A 819 36.37 10.04 44.67
N GLN A 820 36.39 10.31 43.37
CA GLN A 820 36.58 11.65 42.81
C GLN A 820 35.32 12.51 42.90
N VAL A 821 34.15 11.97 42.54
CA VAL A 821 32.88 12.73 42.54
C VAL A 821 32.20 12.79 43.91
N GLY A 822 32.58 11.89 44.82
CA GLY A 822 32.03 11.77 46.16
C GLY A 822 30.68 11.05 46.22
N PRO A 823 30.21 10.65 47.43
CA PRO A 823 29.02 9.81 47.59
C PRO A 823 27.73 10.42 47.04
N ALA A 824 27.61 11.75 47.07
CA ALA A 824 26.43 12.46 46.59
C ALA A 824 26.23 12.34 45.07
N ASN A 825 27.31 12.18 44.31
CA ASN A 825 27.29 12.09 42.85
C ASN A 825 27.68 10.69 42.34
N ALA A 826 27.74 9.69 43.23
CA ALA A 826 28.20 8.34 42.88
C ALA A 826 27.38 7.70 41.75
N ALA A 827 26.11 8.09 41.58
CA ALA A 827 25.26 7.65 40.48
C ALA A 827 25.79 8.05 39.09
N ALA A 828 26.53 9.15 38.99
CA ALA A 828 27.17 9.60 37.76
C ALA A 828 28.31 8.66 37.32
N CYS A 829 28.90 7.89 38.25
CA CYS A 829 29.87 6.84 37.95
C CYS A 829 29.17 5.54 37.54
N SER A 830 28.53 5.55 36.38
CA SER A 830 27.84 4.39 35.83
C SER A 830 28.04 4.29 34.31
N ALA A 831 27.87 3.07 33.79
CA ALA A 831 27.94 2.77 32.38
C ALA A 831 26.63 3.20 31.70
N ASN A 832 26.48 4.50 31.47
CA ASN A 832 25.38 5.11 30.72
C ASN A 832 25.93 6.13 29.73
N ASP A 833 25.12 6.46 28.71
CA ASP A 833 25.53 7.32 27.61
C ASP A 833 25.88 8.75 28.05
N THR A 834 25.10 9.38 28.92
CA THR A 834 25.37 10.71 29.51
C THR A 834 26.75 10.80 30.16
N SER A 835 27.05 9.83 31.05
CA SER A 835 28.30 9.78 31.79
C SER A 835 29.48 9.52 30.87
N LEU A 836 29.33 8.59 29.91
CA LEU A 836 30.37 8.26 28.94
C LEU A 836 30.68 9.44 28.03
N PHE A 837 29.65 10.12 27.51
CA PHE A 837 29.79 11.32 26.69
C PHE A 837 30.60 12.39 27.45
N THR A 838 30.17 12.73 28.65
CA THR A 838 30.80 13.78 29.47
C THR A 838 32.25 13.45 29.80
N ALA A 839 32.53 12.21 30.23
CA ALA A 839 33.88 11.77 30.56
C ALA A 839 34.80 11.76 29.31
N LEU A 840 34.30 11.28 28.17
CA LEU A 840 35.04 11.26 26.92
C LEU A 840 35.32 12.67 26.37
N ALA A 841 34.33 13.56 26.43
CA ALA A 841 34.49 14.95 26.01
C ALA A 841 35.54 15.68 26.85
N LEU A 842 35.55 15.46 28.17
CA LEU A 842 36.60 15.99 29.04
C LEU A 842 37.96 15.35 28.74
N LEU A 843 38.03 14.03 28.52
CA LEU A 843 39.27 13.35 28.17
C LEU A 843 39.90 13.90 26.89
N ARG A 844 39.08 14.20 25.87
CA ARG A 844 39.56 14.67 24.56
C ARG A 844 39.82 16.19 24.51
N ASN A 845 39.07 16.99 25.26
CA ASN A 845 39.07 18.45 25.10
C ASN A 845 39.52 19.25 26.34
N ASN A 846 39.53 18.64 27.53
CA ASN A 846 39.96 19.32 28.76
C ASN A 846 41.43 19.00 29.10
N PRO A 847 42.29 20.00 29.40
CA PRO A 847 43.67 19.75 29.79
C PRO A 847 43.86 18.85 31.02
N ALA A 848 42.88 18.79 31.93
CA ALA A 848 42.89 17.91 33.09
C ALA A 848 42.29 16.51 32.80
N GLY A 849 41.77 16.28 31.59
CA GLY A 849 41.18 15.01 31.15
C GLY A 849 40.09 14.51 32.10
N LEU A 850 40.12 13.21 32.39
CA LEU A 850 39.20 12.58 33.35
C LEU A 850 39.33 13.13 34.79
N GLY A 851 40.45 13.77 35.13
CA GLY A 851 40.62 14.44 36.43
C GLY A 851 39.71 15.67 36.61
N ALA A 852 39.12 16.19 35.52
CA ALA A 852 38.12 17.26 35.59
C ALA A 852 36.69 16.75 35.87
N TYR A 853 36.44 15.44 35.80
CA TYR A 853 35.10 14.88 35.93
C TYR A 853 34.57 15.01 37.37
N ASN A 854 33.42 15.66 37.56
CA ASN A 854 32.77 15.86 38.85
C ASN A 854 31.34 15.28 38.93
N GLY A 855 30.81 14.81 37.80
CA GLY A 855 29.54 14.07 37.73
C GLY A 855 28.30 14.88 38.09
N THR A 856 28.39 16.22 38.11
CA THR A 856 27.24 17.09 38.40
C THR A 856 26.44 17.37 37.14
N ASP A 857 25.11 17.52 37.25
CA ASP A 857 24.25 17.89 36.13
C ASP A 857 24.69 19.20 35.45
N ALA A 858 25.19 20.16 36.23
CA ALA A 858 25.75 21.39 35.70
C ALA A 858 26.99 21.17 34.82
N GLN A 859 27.84 20.18 35.14
CA GLN A 859 28.98 19.82 34.29
C GLN A 859 28.51 19.09 33.03
N VAL A 860 27.54 18.18 33.16
CA VAL A 860 26.95 17.46 32.02
C VAL A 860 26.42 18.48 30.99
N LEU A 861 25.51 19.35 31.42
CA LEU A 861 24.91 20.36 30.55
C LEU A 861 25.95 21.32 29.95
N ALA A 862 26.95 21.74 30.74
CA ALA A 862 28.01 22.61 30.24
C ALA A 862 28.93 21.91 29.23
N THR A 863 29.09 20.59 29.33
CA THR A 863 29.91 19.79 28.42
C THR A 863 29.18 19.52 27.11
N GLU A 864 27.90 19.12 27.19
CA GLU A 864 27.00 18.94 26.03
C GLU A 864 26.84 20.24 25.24
N ALA A 865 26.73 21.40 25.91
CA ALA A 865 26.66 22.68 25.22
C ALA A 865 28.00 23.13 24.58
N ALA A 866 29.13 22.57 25.01
CA ALA A 866 30.46 23.04 24.61
C ALA A 866 31.15 22.18 23.54
N TYR A 867 30.78 20.90 23.43
CA TYR A 867 31.52 19.95 22.59
C TYR A 867 30.57 19.00 21.86
N ASP A 868 30.81 18.82 20.56
CA ASP A 868 30.35 17.66 19.80
C ASP A 868 31.55 16.71 19.62
N LEU A 869 31.32 15.39 19.70
CA LEU A 869 32.35 14.38 19.54
C LEU A 869 32.25 13.68 18.19
N TYR A 870 33.38 13.60 17.49
CA TYR A 870 33.53 12.86 16.25
C TYR A 870 34.49 11.69 16.43
N GLY A 871 34.34 10.67 15.60
CA GLY A 871 35.30 9.57 15.55
C GLY A 871 36.70 10.06 15.14
N GLN A 872 37.72 9.54 15.81
CA GLN A 872 39.14 9.82 15.57
C GLN A 872 39.78 8.72 14.71
N ALA A 873 40.97 8.97 14.16
CA ALA A 873 41.65 8.02 13.28
C ALA A 873 42.01 6.67 13.93
N ASN A 874 42.09 6.62 15.26
CA ASN A 874 42.32 5.40 16.05
C ASN A 874 41.02 4.74 16.56
N ASP A 875 39.86 5.36 16.30
CA ASP A 875 38.57 4.75 16.60
C ASP A 875 38.26 3.67 15.55
N PRO A 876 37.61 2.56 15.94
CA PRO A 876 37.22 1.53 14.99
C PRO A 876 36.16 2.06 14.01
N LEU A 877 36.04 1.43 12.85
CA LEU A 877 34.93 1.69 11.93
C LEU A 877 33.60 1.31 12.59
N TYR A 878 32.60 2.20 12.50
CA TYR A 878 31.25 1.92 12.95
C TYR A 878 30.64 0.79 12.12
N GLN A 879 30.13 -0.24 12.79
CA GLN A 879 29.43 -1.35 12.16
C GLN A 879 27.93 -1.10 12.27
N PHE A 880 27.25 -1.00 11.13
CA PHE A 880 25.80 -0.85 11.04
C PHE A 880 25.14 -2.22 10.94
N ASN A 881 23.94 -2.36 11.51
CA ASN A 881 23.05 -3.47 11.20
C ASN A 881 22.35 -3.18 9.87
N VAL A 882 22.96 -3.53 8.74
CA VAL A 882 22.45 -3.20 7.40
C VAL A 882 21.40 -4.19 6.95
N ASN A 883 20.16 -3.71 6.80
CA ASN A 883 19.06 -4.48 6.25
C ASN A 883 19.11 -4.49 4.71
N ARG A 884 19.07 -5.68 4.11
CA ARG A 884 19.13 -5.89 2.65
C ARG A 884 18.11 -6.93 2.19
N PRO A 885 17.32 -6.65 1.13
CA PRO A 885 16.46 -7.66 0.54
C PRO A 885 17.27 -8.68 -0.27
N ILE A 886 16.93 -9.95 -0.11
CA ILE A 886 17.56 -11.08 -0.78
C ILE A 886 16.49 -12.03 -1.34
N ASN A 887 16.83 -12.75 -2.41
CA ASN A 887 16.04 -13.90 -2.83
C ASN A 887 16.34 -15.07 -1.88
N GLN A 888 15.31 -15.56 -1.21
CA GLN A 888 15.40 -16.67 -0.26
C GLN A 888 14.19 -17.59 -0.37
N ASN A 889 14.36 -18.81 0.13
CA ASN A 889 13.32 -19.81 0.34
C ASN A 889 12.54 -20.27 -0.90
N LYS A 890 11.82 -21.38 -0.72
CA LYS A 890 10.83 -21.92 -1.64
C LYS A 890 9.63 -22.33 -0.78
N SER A 891 8.43 -22.05 -1.25
CA SER A 891 7.20 -22.34 -0.50
C SER A 891 6.08 -22.76 -1.42
N LYS A 892 5.14 -23.52 -0.87
CA LYS A 892 3.94 -23.96 -1.56
C LYS A 892 2.71 -23.25 -1.02
N LEU A 893 1.92 -22.73 -1.94
CA LEU A 893 0.60 -22.17 -1.69
C LEU A 893 -0.42 -23.08 -2.38
N HIS A 894 -1.53 -23.33 -1.73
CA HIS A 894 -2.64 -24.04 -2.36
C HIS A 894 -3.97 -23.56 -1.82
N GLY A 895 -5.02 -23.76 -2.59
CA GLY A 895 -6.33 -23.31 -2.19
C GLY A 895 -7.46 -23.96 -2.95
N TRP A 896 -8.66 -23.66 -2.49
CA TRP A 896 -9.90 -24.04 -3.13
C TRP A 896 -10.72 -22.78 -3.41
N GLU A 897 -11.29 -22.69 -4.60
CA GLU A 897 -12.22 -21.64 -5.03
C GLU A 897 -13.55 -22.32 -5.35
N LEU A 898 -14.58 -22.00 -4.56
CA LEU A 898 -15.96 -22.39 -4.80
C LEU A 898 -16.72 -21.13 -5.24
N GLY A 899 -17.40 -21.17 -6.38
CA GLY A 899 -18.19 -20.05 -6.86
C GLY A 899 -19.43 -20.54 -7.57
N GLY A 900 -20.55 -19.87 -7.38
CA GLY A 900 -21.77 -20.21 -8.09
C GLY A 900 -22.76 -19.06 -8.15
N GLN A 901 -23.63 -19.14 -9.14
CA GLN A 901 -24.74 -18.22 -9.32
C GLN A 901 -25.98 -18.98 -9.77
N TYR A 902 -27.16 -18.52 -9.37
CA TYR A 902 -28.42 -19.14 -9.73
C TYR A 902 -29.54 -18.11 -9.80
N PHE A 903 -30.32 -18.12 -10.89
CA PHE A 903 -31.60 -17.42 -10.98
C PHE A 903 -32.76 -18.40 -10.77
N PHE A 904 -33.69 -18.03 -9.88
CA PHE A 904 -34.85 -18.85 -9.54
C PHE A 904 -35.93 -18.75 -10.63
N GLY A 905 -35.69 -19.40 -11.78
CA GLY A 905 -36.56 -19.35 -12.95
C GLY A 905 -36.89 -17.91 -13.35
N ASP A 906 -38.16 -17.61 -13.61
CA ASP A 906 -38.63 -16.27 -14.02
C ASP A 906 -39.10 -15.40 -12.85
N THR A 907 -38.77 -15.75 -11.61
CA THR A 907 -39.19 -14.97 -10.43
C THR A 907 -38.54 -13.58 -10.37
N GLY A 908 -37.40 -13.41 -11.04
CA GLY A 908 -36.54 -12.22 -10.95
C GLY A 908 -35.49 -12.33 -9.85
N PHE A 909 -35.66 -13.23 -8.88
CA PHE A 909 -34.68 -13.45 -7.81
C PHE A 909 -33.49 -14.26 -8.30
N GLY A 910 -32.31 -13.94 -7.78
CA GLY A 910 -31.08 -14.71 -7.98
C GLY A 910 -30.14 -14.61 -6.78
N VAL A 911 -29.15 -15.49 -6.76
CA VAL A 911 -28.07 -15.52 -5.78
C VAL A 911 -26.74 -15.70 -6.50
N LEU A 912 -25.71 -15.04 -6.00
CA LEU A 912 -24.31 -15.25 -6.38
C LEU A 912 -23.53 -15.46 -5.08
N ALA A 913 -22.69 -16.48 -5.00
CA ALA A 913 -21.92 -16.77 -3.79
C ALA A 913 -20.57 -17.41 -4.12
N ASN A 914 -19.55 -16.93 -3.42
CA ASN A 914 -18.16 -17.26 -3.63
C ASN A 914 -17.49 -17.55 -2.28
N TYR A 915 -16.63 -18.56 -2.24
CA TYR A 915 -15.80 -18.87 -1.08
C TYR A 915 -14.41 -19.32 -1.54
N THR A 916 -13.38 -18.74 -0.94
CA THR A 916 -11.99 -19.02 -1.27
C THR A 916 -11.24 -19.42 -0.01
N VAL A 917 -10.56 -20.56 -0.06
CA VAL A 917 -9.63 -21.00 0.97
C VAL A 917 -8.22 -20.86 0.44
N VAL A 918 -7.35 -20.21 1.20
CA VAL A 918 -5.94 -20.02 0.85
C VAL A 918 -5.07 -20.52 2.00
N LYS A 919 -4.18 -21.48 1.73
CA LYS A 919 -3.23 -22.02 2.71
C LYS A 919 -1.82 -22.00 2.13
N GLY A 920 -0.84 -21.82 3.01
CA GLY A 920 0.59 -21.85 2.69
C GLY A 920 1.39 -22.50 3.80
N ASP A 921 2.57 -23.02 3.45
CA ASP A 921 3.54 -23.60 4.40
C ASP A 921 4.47 -22.55 5.04
N VAL A 922 4.10 -21.27 4.94
CA VAL A 922 4.88 -20.12 5.40
C VAL A 922 3.99 -19.20 6.22
N GLY A 923 4.32 -19.04 7.50
CA GLY A 923 3.59 -18.20 8.45
C GLY A 923 4.53 -17.60 9.48
N TYR A 924 4.05 -16.58 10.19
CA TYR A 924 4.83 -15.91 11.23
C TYR A 924 4.62 -16.61 12.58
N ASN A 925 5.69 -16.95 13.29
CA ASN A 925 5.64 -17.49 14.65
C ASN A 925 5.58 -16.34 15.67
N ASN A 926 4.39 -16.11 16.23
CA ASN A 926 4.15 -15.05 17.21
C ASN A 926 4.95 -15.19 18.51
N GLY A 927 5.37 -16.41 18.87
CA GLY A 927 6.27 -16.67 20.01
C GLY A 927 7.75 -16.77 19.63
N GLY A 928 8.10 -16.48 18.36
CA GLY A 928 9.48 -16.51 17.87
C GLY A 928 10.32 -15.36 18.42
N ASP A 929 11.63 -15.56 18.42
CA ASP A 929 12.63 -14.60 18.91
C ASP A 929 12.41 -13.21 18.29
N PRO A 930 12.22 -12.15 19.10
CA PRO A 930 11.98 -10.80 18.60
C PRO A 930 13.19 -10.17 17.91
N GLY A 931 14.40 -10.73 18.05
CA GLY A 931 15.61 -10.25 17.38
C GLY A 931 15.88 -10.88 16.00
N ILE A 932 15.06 -11.83 15.55
CA ILE A 932 15.31 -12.61 14.33
C ILE A 932 14.19 -12.37 13.30
N ASP A 933 14.59 -12.01 12.08
CA ASP A 933 13.66 -11.91 10.95
C ASP A 933 13.05 -13.27 10.64
N GLN A 934 11.73 -13.30 10.48
CA GLN A 934 10.99 -14.49 10.08
C GLN A 934 10.54 -14.38 8.64
N PHE A 935 10.67 -15.46 7.89
CA PHE A 935 10.10 -15.54 6.56
C PHE A 935 8.59 -15.83 6.65
N SER A 936 7.77 -14.89 6.20
CA SER A 936 6.31 -15.00 6.22
C SER A 936 5.70 -14.38 4.97
N LEU A 937 4.61 -14.97 4.45
CA LEU A 937 3.85 -14.41 3.34
C LEU A 937 2.71 -13.54 3.86
N THR A 938 2.58 -12.35 3.32
CA THR A 938 1.50 -11.41 3.65
C THR A 938 0.33 -11.59 2.69
N GLY A 939 -0.87 -11.20 3.13
CA GLY A 939 -2.10 -11.22 2.32
C GLY A 939 -2.83 -12.56 2.22
N LEU A 940 -2.28 -13.65 2.78
CA LEU A 940 -2.95 -14.95 2.84
C LEU A 940 -4.15 -14.90 3.80
N SER A 941 -5.36 -15.07 3.26
CA SER A 941 -6.62 -15.19 4.02
C SER A 941 -7.63 -16.01 3.23
N ASP A 942 -8.55 -16.64 3.96
CA ASP A 942 -9.80 -17.15 3.39
C ASP A 942 -10.76 -15.97 3.16
N THR A 943 -11.60 -16.03 2.13
CA THR A 943 -12.57 -14.97 1.79
C THR A 943 -13.92 -15.54 1.38
N ALA A 944 -14.99 -14.79 1.66
CA ALA A 944 -16.35 -15.12 1.24
C ALA A 944 -17.05 -13.88 0.68
N ASN A 945 -17.90 -14.09 -0.32
CA ASN A 945 -18.85 -13.10 -0.81
C ASN A 945 -20.19 -13.80 -1.08
N ALA A 946 -21.29 -13.16 -0.72
CA ALA A 946 -22.63 -13.61 -1.09
C ALA A 946 -23.48 -12.41 -1.49
N MET A 947 -24.28 -12.56 -2.53
CA MET A 947 -25.14 -11.51 -3.06
C MET A 947 -26.52 -12.07 -3.34
N LEU A 948 -27.54 -11.45 -2.74
CA LEU A 948 -28.93 -11.64 -3.12
C LEU A 948 -29.30 -10.60 -4.17
N MET A 949 -29.96 -11.04 -5.24
CA MET A 949 -30.29 -10.21 -6.39
C MET A 949 -31.77 -10.33 -6.72
N TYR A 950 -32.36 -9.25 -7.19
CA TYR A 950 -33.70 -9.23 -7.78
C TYR A 950 -33.73 -8.31 -9.00
N GLU A 951 -34.23 -8.79 -10.13
CA GLU A 951 -34.43 -7.99 -11.33
C GLU A 951 -35.78 -8.32 -11.98
N LYS A 952 -36.73 -7.37 -11.92
CA LYS A 952 -38.01 -7.46 -12.63
C LYS A 952 -38.79 -6.14 -12.58
N TYR A 953 -39.62 -5.90 -13.59
CA TYR A 953 -40.57 -4.77 -13.62
C TYR A 953 -39.90 -3.39 -13.40
N GLY A 954 -38.73 -3.18 -14.01
CA GLY A 954 -37.94 -1.95 -13.86
C GLY A 954 -37.10 -1.88 -12.58
N TRP A 955 -37.32 -2.77 -11.61
CA TRP A 955 -36.52 -2.85 -10.38
C TRP A 955 -35.30 -3.74 -10.56
N SER A 956 -34.18 -3.30 -9.99
CA SER A 956 -32.94 -4.06 -9.84
C SER A 956 -32.41 -3.82 -8.43
N VAL A 957 -32.42 -4.85 -7.58
CA VAL A 957 -32.05 -4.78 -6.15
C VAL A 957 -30.95 -5.78 -5.87
N ARG A 958 -29.95 -5.38 -5.06
CA ARG A 958 -28.86 -6.23 -4.61
C ARG A 958 -28.54 -5.99 -3.15
N LEU A 959 -28.36 -7.07 -2.40
CA LEU A 959 -27.80 -7.06 -1.04
C LEU A 959 -26.56 -7.95 -1.03
N ALA A 960 -25.39 -7.36 -0.83
CA ALA A 960 -24.11 -8.05 -0.82
C ALA A 960 -23.55 -8.15 0.60
N TRP A 961 -22.96 -9.29 0.92
CA TRP A 961 -22.19 -9.56 2.12
C TRP A 961 -20.78 -9.97 1.70
N ASN A 962 -19.79 -9.29 2.24
CA ASN A 962 -18.37 -9.54 2.01
C ASN A 962 -17.71 -9.91 3.33
N TRP A 963 -16.89 -10.95 3.37
CA TRP A 963 -16.14 -11.34 4.55
C TRP A 963 -14.71 -11.72 4.19
N ARG A 964 -13.77 -11.34 5.05
CA ARG A 964 -12.36 -11.71 4.94
C ARG A 964 -11.85 -12.17 6.30
N ASP A 965 -11.24 -13.35 6.33
CA ASP A 965 -10.56 -13.85 7.51
C ASP A 965 -9.30 -13.02 7.81
N GLN A 966 -8.78 -13.18 9.02
CA GLN A 966 -7.54 -12.56 9.45
C GLN A 966 -6.39 -12.84 8.48
N TYR A 967 -5.59 -11.81 8.17
CA TYR A 967 -4.36 -11.98 7.39
C TYR A 967 -3.22 -11.16 7.96
N LEU A 968 -2.00 -11.64 7.72
CA LEU A 968 -0.77 -10.90 7.97
C LEU A 968 -0.63 -9.83 6.89
N ILE A 969 -0.60 -8.54 7.25
CA ILE A 969 -0.38 -7.44 6.31
C ILE A 969 1.10 -7.04 6.25
N LEU A 970 1.79 -7.08 7.39
CA LEU A 970 3.20 -6.73 7.52
C LEU A 970 3.92 -7.69 8.47
N ALA A 971 5.19 -7.95 8.20
CA ALA A 971 6.05 -8.82 9.02
C ALA A 971 7.34 -8.11 9.38
N ASN A 972 8.01 -8.54 10.45
CA ASN A 972 9.33 -8.05 10.84
C ASN A 972 9.38 -6.53 11.11
N GLN A 973 8.31 -5.98 11.71
CA GLN A 973 8.18 -4.54 11.98
C GLN A 973 9.03 -4.10 13.19
N GLY A 974 9.81 -3.04 13.00
CA GLY A 974 10.68 -2.42 14.00
C GLY A 974 11.75 -3.35 14.60
N SER A 975 12.30 -2.98 15.75
CA SER A 975 13.39 -3.69 16.43
C SER A 975 13.01 -5.09 16.94
N SER A 976 11.76 -5.27 17.38
CA SER A 976 11.18 -6.52 17.91
C SER A 976 10.57 -7.43 16.83
N ARG A 977 10.77 -7.09 15.56
CA ARG A 977 10.32 -7.84 14.37
C ARG A 977 8.85 -8.20 14.36
N ASN A 978 7.99 -7.35 14.93
CA ASN A 978 6.58 -7.68 15.12
C ASN A 978 5.83 -7.98 13.81
N PRO A 979 4.89 -8.94 13.82
CA PRO A 979 3.90 -9.07 12.76
C PRO A 979 2.75 -8.09 13.00
N TYR A 980 2.12 -7.59 11.93
CA TYR A 980 0.83 -6.91 11.98
C TYR A 980 -0.21 -7.72 11.20
N TYR A 981 -1.31 -8.02 11.86
CA TYR A 981 -2.46 -8.71 11.30
C TYR A 981 -3.64 -7.74 11.21
N VAL A 982 -4.44 -7.87 10.16
CA VAL A 982 -5.80 -7.34 10.13
C VAL A 982 -6.71 -8.43 10.68
N GLU A 983 -7.54 -8.10 11.67
CA GLU A 983 -8.53 -9.02 12.24
C GLU A 983 -9.65 -9.33 11.21
N PRO A 984 -10.43 -10.41 11.40
CA PRO A 984 -11.55 -10.70 10.53
C PRO A 984 -12.56 -9.56 10.55
N TYR A 985 -13.15 -9.24 9.40
CA TYR A 985 -14.20 -8.23 9.25
C TYR A 985 -15.21 -8.64 8.18
N GLU A 986 -16.40 -8.06 8.24
CA GLU A 986 -17.45 -8.22 7.24
C GLU A 986 -18.05 -6.89 6.78
N GLN A 987 -18.76 -6.88 5.66
CA GLN A 987 -19.40 -5.67 5.16
C GLN A 987 -20.68 -6.01 4.42
N TRP A 988 -21.73 -5.23 4.70
CA TRP A 988 -23.02 -5.32 4.03
C TRP A 988 -23.27 -4.11 3.13
N ASP A 989 -23.55 -4.35 1.85
CA ASP A 989 -23.81 -3.30 0.86
C ASP A 989 -25.18 -3.50 0.18
N LEU A 990 -25.92 -2.42 -0.02
CA LEU A 990 -27.24 -2.42 -0.65
C LEU A 990 -27.23 -1.53 -1.90
N SER A 991 -27.85 -2.02 -2.98
CA SER A 991 -28.14 -1.22 -4.17
C SER A 991 -29.56 -1.45 -4.63
N VAL A 992 -30.26 -0.37 -4.91
CA VAL A 992 -31.63 -0.35 -5.42
C VAL A 992 -31.67 0.58 -6.62
N ASN A 993 -32.01 0.04 -7.77
CA ASN A 993 -32.20 0.79 -9.01
C ASN A 993 -33.64 0.62 -9.51
N TYR A 994 -34.22 1.70 -10.03
CA TYR A 994 -35.52 1.70 -10.66
C TYR A 994 -35.47 2.42 -12.01
N ALA A 995 -35.69 1.68 -13.10
CA ALA A 995 -35.89 2.22 -14.43
C ALA A 995 -37.35 2.64 -14.59
N LEU A 996 -37.59 3.95 -14.71
CA LEU A 996 -38.92 4.51 -14.89
C LEU A 996 -39.43 4.28 -16.32
N ASP A 997 -38.55 4.50 -17.29
CA ASP A 997 -38.76 4.27 -18.72
C ASP A 997 -37.40 4.00 -19.40
N ASP A 998 -37.37 3.98 -20.74
CA ASP A 998 -36.15 3.71 -21.51
C ASP A 998 -35.04 4.76 -21.36
N HIS A 999 -35.38 5.94 -20.81
CA HIS A 999 -34.47 7.07 -20.68
C HIS A 999 -34.12 7.34 -19.22
N TRP A 1000 -35.09 7.30 -18.30
CA TRP A 1000 -34.90 7.69 -16.90
C TRP A 1000 -34.70 6.51 -15.97
N SER A 1001 -33.65 6.59 -15.15
CA SER A 1001 -33.40 5.66 -14.05
C SER A 1001 -32.96 6.37 -12.77
N PHE A 1002 -33.35 5.80 -11.62
CA PHE A 1002 -33.05 6.28 -10.29
C PHE A 1002 -32.35 5.20 -9.49
N SER A 1003 -31.45 5.60 -8.60
CA SER A 1003 -30.61 4.70 -7.80
C SER A 1003 -30.52 5.17 -6.35
N LEU A 1004 -30.52 4.21 -5.43
CA LEU A 1004 -30.18 4.35 -4.03
C LEU A 1004 -29.12 3.30 -3.70
N GLU A 1005 -28.03 3.72 -3.10
CA GLU A 1005 -26.92 2.84 -2.72
C GLU A 1005 -26.56 3.10 -1.24
N ALA A 1006 -26.25 2.04 -0.51
CA ALA A 1006 -25.71 2.11 0.85
C ALA A 1006 -24.52 1.16 0.98
N ILE A 1007 -23.39 1.69 1.44
CA ILE A 1007 -22.12 0.94 1.59
C ILE A 1007 -21.77 0.86 3.05
N ASN A 1008 -21.28 -0.31 3.48
CA ASN A 1008 -21.02 -0.63 4.88
C ASN A 1008 -22.22 -0.28 5.78
N LEU A 1009 -23.38 -0.85 5.46
CA LEU A 1009 -24.66 -0.55 6.11
C LEU A 1009 -24.62 -0.74 7.63
N THR A 1010 -23.76 -1.63 8.13
CA THR A 1010 -23.59 -1.94 9.55
C THR A 1010 -22.58 -1.05 10.26
N GLY A 1011 -21.75 -0.29 9.52
CA GLY A 1011 -20.63 0.45 10.11
C GLY A 1011 -19.54 -0.47 10.65
N GLU A 1012 -19.25 -1.60 10.00
CA GLU A 1012 -18.26 -2.55 10.54
C GLU A 1012 -16.86 -1.90 10.63
N ASP A 1013 -16.32 -1.88 11.85
CA ASP A 1013 -14.98 -1.46 12.19
C ASP A 1013 -13.90 -2.41 11.67
N VAL A 1014 -12.67 -1.88 11.53
CA VAL A 1014 -11.51 -2.71 11.22
C VAL A 1014 -10.44 -2.53 12.30
N ARG A 1015 -9.91 -3.65 12.78
CA ARG A 1015 -8.89 -3.69 13.83
C ARG A 1015 -7.64 -4.42 13.34
N TRP A 1016 -6.49 -3.91 13.77
CA TRP A 1016 -5.17 -4.46 13.53
C TRP A 1016 -4.52 -4.82 14.85
N ARG A 1017 -3.86 -5.97 14.87
CA ARG A 1017 -3.15 -6.48 16.05
C ARG A 1017 -1.77 -6.99 15.71
N SER A 1018 -0.94 -7.16 16.73
CA SER A 1018 0.35 -7.82 16.62
C SER A 1018 0.30 -9.27 17.12
N ARG A 1019 1.30 -9.71 17.89
CA ARG A 1019 1.50 -11.12 18.28
C ARG A 1019 0.32 -11.73 19.08
N THR A 1020 -0.46 -10.90 19.76
CA THR A 1020 -1.68 -11.29 20.49
C THR A 1020 -2.82 -10.31 20.22
N SER A 1021 -4.06 -10.65 20.58
CA SER A 1021 -5.24 -9.78 20.35
C SER A 1021 -5.25 -8.51 21.20
N GLN A 1022 -4.55 -8.49 22.33
CA GLN A 1022 -4.42 -7.30 23.19
C GLN A 1022 -3.32 -6.34 22.72
N MET A 1023 -2.40 -6.82 21.89
CA MET A 1023 -1.40 -5.97 21.23
C MET A 1023 -2.04 -5.27 20.03
N ILE A 1024 -2.99 -4.37 20.29
CA ILE A 1024 -3.59 -3.54 19.26
C ILE A 1024 -2.50 -2.72 18.55
N VAL A 1025 -2.59 -2.60 17.24
CA VAL A 1025 -1.76 -1.70 16.44
C VAL A 1025 -2.61 -0.51 16.00
N LYS A 1026 -3.84 -0.82 15.56
CA LYS A 1026 -4.81 0.17 15.11
C LYS A 1026 -6.23 -0.35 15.29
N LEU A 1027 -7.16 0.55 15.57
CA LEU A 1027 -8.60 0.40 15.36
C LEU A 1027 -9.04 1.58 14.49
N ALA A 1028 -9.82 1.32 13.44
CA ALA A 1028 -10.50 2.34 12.64
C ALA A 1028 -11.99 2.17 12.80
N ASP A 1029 -12.63 3.21 13.34
CA ASP A 1029 -14.08 3.36 13.38
C ASP A 1029 -14.58 3.64 11.96
N GLN A 1030 -15.60 2.91 11.50
CA GLN A 1030 -16.18 3.10 10.17
C GLN A 1030 -17.68 3.43 10.23
N SER A 1031 -18.15 4.14 9.21
CA SER A 1031 -19.56 4.54 9.14
C SER A 1031 -20.17 4.25 7.76
N PRO A 1032 -21.51 4.10 7.69
CA PRO A 1032 -22.19 3.89 6.43
C PRO A 1032 -22.08 5.09 5.48
N ARG A 1033 -22.13 4.79 4.17
CA ARG A 1033 -22.24 5.81 3.12
C ARG A 1033 -23.49 5.61 2.30
N TYR A 1034 -24.22 6.69 2.02
CA TYR A 1034 -25.45 6.67 1.25
C TYR A 1034 -25.31 7.48 -0.03
N MET A 1035 -25.86 7.00 -1.14
CA MET A 1035 -25.85 7.70 -2.42
C MET A 1035 -27.21 7.66 -3.07
N LEU A 1036 -27.62 8.80 -3.64
CA LEU A 1036 -28.83 8.95 -4.44
C LEU A 1036 -28.45 9.41 -5.84
N GLY A 1037 -28.83 8.65 -6.85
CA GLY A 1037 -28.45 8.94 -8.24
C GLY A 1037 -29.62 8.98 -9.20
N VAL A 1038 -29.47 9.79 -10.25
CA VAL A 1038 -30.35 9.85 -11.41
C VAL A 1038 -29.51 9.72 -12.67
N ARG A 1039 -30.01 8.98 -13.66
CA ARG A 1039 -29.37 8.82 -14.97
C ARG A 1039 -30.39 8.95 -16.09
N TYR A 1040 -29.98 9.68 -17.12
CA TYR A 1040 -30.68 9.84 -18.39
C TYR A 1040 -29.88 9.16 -19.50
N LYS A 1041 -30.56 8.37 -20.33
CA LYS A 1041 -29.99 7.68 -21.50
C LYS A 1041 -30.65 8.17 -22.78
#